data_AF-A0A9P8Y7B0-F1
#
_entry.id   AF-A0A9P8Y7B0-F1
#
_cell.length_a   1.000
_cell.length_b   1.000
_cell.length_c   1.000
_cell.angle_alpha   90.00
_cell.angle_beta   90.00
_cell.angle_gamma   90.00
#
_symmetry.space_group_name_H-M   'P 1'
#
loop_
_entity.id
_entity.type
_entity.pdbx_description
1 polymer ?
#
loop_
_entity_poly.entity_id
_entity_poly.type
_entity_poly.pdbx_seq_one_letter_code
_entity_poly.pdbx_strand_id
1 'polypeptide(L)'
;MVKATWPSTSAAPFLTNISTIDKQKERHGQTLATCAPTIPTAVSGLRCYSAPVSGTIPAAKKKYVPTDGKYPKGFKVSGTIVGVKPNNTTKPDLAFITSDTPCAAAAVFTKNKFQAAPVTFSRALLQKSKNAGLRGVLINSGCANAVTGKGGLEDAEAMAKEADKSLGASDATIVMSTGVIGQRLPIQKILNNVPTAHNGLGDSHKHWMSCATAICTTDTFPKLISKSFTLPSSPSVEYRIAGMTKGAGMIHPNMATLLGVMATDAPVAPSIMPALLKRAVDKSFNSITIDGDTSTNDTVALLANGAAGGKEISSESSADFQAFQEIVSDFSTELAKLIVRDGEGATKFVTIRVVDSASEEVARTIASTIARSPLVKTALYGKDANWGRILCATGYSLISEPGQAVNEVESIVPEKTNVSFIPADGSKELKLLIDGEPEMVDEARAAEILEHEDLEILVRLGTGNKEATYWTCDYSHEYMVEKYRPIFLDDVVGNTETIERLKIIAKDGNMPHVIISGMPGIGKTTSVLCLARQLLGDAYKEAVLELNASDERGIDVVRNRIKGFAQKKVTLPAGRHKLVILDEADSMTSGAQQALRRTMEIYSNTTRFAFACNQSNKIIEPLQSRCAILRYARLTDAQVVKRLMQIIEAEKVQYSDDGLAALVFSAEGDMRQAINNLQSTFAGFGFVSGDNVFKVVDSPHPIKVQAMLKACYEGNVESALDTLRELWDLGYSSHDIISTMFRVTKTMPTLSEHSKLEFIKEIGFTHMKILEGVQTLLQLSGCVARLCKLNIDPKKFETKV
;
A
#
# COMPACT_ATOMS: atom_id res chain seq x y z
N MET A 1 -21.57 -56.80 56.02
CA MET A 1 -22.02 -55.50 55.50
C MET A 1 -21.62 -54.42 56.49
N VAL A 2 -20.34 -54.02 56.46
CA VAL A 2 -19.69 -53.28 57.54
C VAL A 2 -18.46 -52.53 57.00
N LYS A 3 -18.27 -51.30 57.49
CA LYS A 3 -17.07 -50.44 57.57
C LYS A 3 -16.65 -49.63 56.32
N ALA A 4 -16.24 -48.36 56.43
CA ALA A 4 -16.02 -47.51 57.60
C ALA A 4 -16.00 -46.01 57.22
N THR A 5 -16.40 -45.19 58.20
CA THR A 5 -16.29 -43.74 58.36
C THR A 5 -14.86 -43.21 58.44
N TRP A 6 -14.62 -41.97 57.96
CA TRP A 6 -13.71 -40.97 58.59
C TRP A 6 -14.21 -39.52 58.35
N PRO A 7 -14.08 -38.59 59.32
CA PRO A 7 -14.56 -37.20 59.26
C PRO A 7 -13.46 -36.11 59.13
N SER A 8 -13.89 -34.90 58.73
CA SER A 8 -13.35 -33.52 58.90
C SER A 8 -11.85 -33.23 59.11
N THR A 9 -11.28 -32.34 58.26
CA THR A 9 -10.33 -31.28 58.69
C THR A 9 -10.27 -30.10 57.69
N SER A 10 -10.06 -28.92 58.30
CA SER A 10 -9.83 -27.54 57.85
C SER A 10 -8.99 -27.26 56.58
N ALA A 11 -9.29 -26.13 55.90
CA ALA A 11 -8.30 -25.33 55.19
C ALA A 11 -8.64 -23.82 55.25
N ALA A 12 -7.75 -23.06 55.88
CA ALA A 12 -7.69 -21.59 55.92
C ALA A 12 -6.77 -21.06 54.78
N PRO A 13 -6.76 -19.74 54.48
CA PRO A 13 -6.28 -19.19 53.21
C PRO A 13 -4.79 -18.81 53.22
N PHE A 14 -4.12 -18.96 52.07
CA PHE A 14 -2.78 -18.41 51.81
C PHE A 14 -2.89 -17.16 50.93
N LEU A 15 -2.77 -16.00 51.56
CA LEU A 15 -2.42 -14.71 50.96
C LEU A 15 -1.29 -14.12 51.83
N THR A 16 -0.05 -14.13 51.33
CA THR A 16 1.05 -13.23 51.74
C THR A 16 2.33 -13.63 51.00
N ASN A 17 2.93 -12.67 50.29
CA ASN A 17 4.36 -12.52 49.96
C ASN A 17 4.59 -12.03 48.52
N ILE A 18 4.38 -10.74 48.26
CA ILE A 18 5.30 -9.91 47.45
C ILE A 18 5.28 -8.50 48.04
N SER A 19 6.00 -8.30 49.14
CA SER A 19 6.32 -6.98 49.70
C SER A 19 7.63 -7.08 50.47
N THR A 20 8.73 -7.32 49.75
CA THR A 20 10.09 -7.19 50.28
C THR A 20 11.09 -7.30 49.13
N ILE A 21 11.38 -6.18 48.48
CA ILE A 21 12.67 -5.75 47.88
C ILE A 21 12.37 -4.32 47.41
N ASP A 22 12.41 -3.35 48.33
CA ASP A 22 12.66 -1.93 48.03
C ASP A 22 12.85 -1.13 49.33
N LYS A 23 13.71 -1.66 50.20
CA LYS A 23 14.26 -0.95 51.36
C LYS A 23 15.77 -1.13 51.43
N GLN A 24 16.46 -0.70 50.39
CA GLN A 24 17.86 -0.28 50.46
C GLN A 24 18.17 0.68 49.32
N LYS A 25 17.91 1.98 49.52
CA LYS A 25 18.68 3.12 48.96
C LYS A 25 18.07 4.45 49.37
N GLU A 26 18.13 4.76 50.66
CA GLU A 26 18.20 6.16 51.13
C GLU A 26 19.40 6.26 52.08
N ARG A 27 20.49 6.80 51.54
CA ARG A 27 21.56 7.51 52.26
C ARG A 27 22.54 8.01 51.21
N HIS A 28 22.40 9.28 50.87
CA HIS A 28 23.43 10.30 50.65
C HIS A 28 22.74 11.45 49.90
N GLY A 29 22.29 12.44 50.68
CA GLY A 29 21.79 13.68 50.13
C GLY A 29 22.93 14.56 49.63
N GLN A 30 22.64 15.35 48.59
CA GLN A 30 23.10 16.73 48.48
C GLN A 30 22.24 17.46 47.44
N THR A 31 21.49 18.44 47.96
CA THR A 31 21.26 19.80 47.42
C THR A 31 20.87 19.93 45.94
N LEU A 32 19.66 20.42 45.66
CA LEU A 32 19.45 21.76 45.06
C LEU A 32 17.96 22.10 44.91
N ALA A 33 17.71 23.39 45.14
CA ALA A 33 16.42 24.03 45.31
C ALA A 33 15.63 24.22 44.00
N THR A 34 14.31 24.26 44.20
CA THR A 34 13.27 24.98 43.44
C THR A 34 13.71 25.89 42.29
N CYS A 35 13.26 25.58 41.08
CA CYS A 35 12.88 26.55 40.05
C CYS A 35 11.91 25.86 39.07
N ALA A 36 10.64 26.28 39.07
CA ALA A 36 9.71 25.95 38.00
C ALA A 36 10.11 26.67 36.70
N PRO A 37 10.03 26.00 35.53
CA PRO A 37 9.88 26.71 34.27
C PRO A 37 8.55 26.36 33.60
N THR A 38 7.73 27.40 33.47
CA THR A 38 6.90 27.76 32.31
C THR A 38 6.67 26.69 31.23
N ILE A 39 5.39 26.39 31.01
CA ILE A 39 4.81 25.64 29.89
C ILE A 39 5.24 26.27 28.55
N PRO A 40 5.91 25.54 27.63
CA PRO A 40 5.98 25.95 26.23
C PRO A 40 4.69 25.55 25.52
N THR A 41 4.10 26.53 24.87
CA THR A 41 3.00 26.46 23.90
C THR A 41 3.22 25.43 22.79
N ALA A 42 2.13 24.72 22.45
CA ALA A 42 1.81 24.05 21.19
C ALA A 42 2.90 23.13 20.58
N VAL A 43 2.78 21.83 20.85
CA VAL A 43 3.47 20.79 20.06
C VAL A 43 2.72 20.64 18.73
N SER A 44 3.25 21.25 17.68
CA SER A 44 2.85 20.99 16.29
C SER A 44 3.07 19.50 15.97
N GLY A 45 2.02 18.78 15.62
CA GLY A 45 2.11 17.37 15.24
C GLY A 45 3.05 17.16 14.06
N LEU A 46 4.20 16.54 14.31
CA LEU A 46 5.08 16.05 13.25
C LEU A 46 4.47 14.77 12.65
N ARG A 47 4.10 14.82 11.38
CA ARG A 47 3.81 13.62 10.56
C ARG A 47 5.15 13.02 10.11
N CYS A 48 5.35 11.72 10.30
CA CYS A 48 6.59 11.02 9.89
C CYS A 48 6.42 10.34 8.52
N TYR A 49 7.52 10.26 7.77
CA TYR A 49 7.58 9.79 6.37
C TYR A 49 7.79 8.27 6.27
N SER A 50 7.15 7.65 5.28
CA SER A 50 7.40 6.28 4.81
C SER A 50 8.62 6.18 3.88
N ALA A 51 9.74 6.85 4.21
CA ALA A 51 11.00 6.58 3.52
C ALA A 51 11.63 5.30 4.10
N PRO A 52 12.25 4.42 3.30
CA PRO A 52 12.96 3.26 3.83
C PRO A 52 14.01 3.69 4.87
N VAL A 53 13.95 3.04 6.04
CA VAL A 53 14.72 3.37 7.26
C VAL A 53 16.24 3.28 7.05
N SER A 54 16.69 2.53 6.04
CA SER A 54 18.08 2.54 5.59
C SER A 54 18.20 3.38 4.31
N GLY A 55 18.90 4.51 4.35
CA GLY A 55 19.19 5.35 3.17
C GLY A 55 20.08 4.71 2.10
N THR A 56 20.09 3.37 1.99
CA THR A 56 20.84 2.59 1.01
C THR A 56 19.94 2.19 -0.16
N ILE A 57 20.38 2.50 -1.37
CA ILE A 57 19.71 2.11 -2.62
C ILE A 57 19.66 0.58 -2.71
N PRO A 58 18.48 -0.03 -2.94
CA PRO A 58 18.34 -1.48 -3.08
C PRO A 58 19.28 -2.04 -4.16
N ALA A 59 19.89 -3.20 -3.91
CA ALA A 59 20.90 -3.77 -4.81
C ALA A 59 20.39 -3.94 -6.25
N ALA A 60 19.14 -4.39 -6.41
CA ALA A 60 18.49 -4.55 -7.71
C ALA A 60 18.28 -3.21 -8.46
N LYS A 61 18.21 -2.07 -7.74
CA LYS A 61 17.94 -0.75 -8.32
C LYS A 61 19.20 0.06 -8.60
N LYS A 62 20.37 -0.35 -8.07
CA LYS A 62 21.66 0.31 -8.32
C LYS A 62 21.99 0.45 -9.82
N LYS A 63 21.56 -0.51 -10.65
CA LYS A 63 21.74 -0.48 -12.11
C LYS A 63 21.09 0.73 -12.80
N TYR A 64 20.11 1.38 -12.15
CA TYR A 64 19.41 2.55 -12.70
C TYR A 64 20.02 3.89 -12.26
N VAL A 65 21.01 3.87 -11.38
CA VAL A 65 21.66 5.08 -10.87
C VAL A 65 22.90 5.36 -11.70
N PRO A 66 22.96 6.48 -12.44
CA PRO A 66 24.11 6.75 -13.29
C PRO A 66 25.37 7.04 -12.47
N THR A 67 26.49 6.47 -12.88
CA THR A 67 27.81 6.71 -12.27
C THR A 67 28.53 7.92 -12.87
N ASP A 68 28.17 8.31 -14.08
CA ASP A 68 28.65 9.50 -14.79
C ASP A 68 27.53 10.12 -15.66
N GLY A 69 27.83 11.24 -16.32
CA GLY A 69 26.88 11.92 -17.20
C GLY A 69 27.51 13.09 -17.95
N LYS A 70 26.90 13.46 -19.09
CA LYS A 70 27.26 14.64 -19.88
C LYS A 70 26.16 15.69 -19.76
N TYR A 71 26.46 16.80 -19.10
CA TYR A 71 25.45 17.79 -18.75
C TYR A 71 25.41 18.98 -19.73
N PRO A 72 24.23 19.60 -19.92
CA PRO A 72 24.03 20.79 -20.74
C PRO A 72 24.95 21.95 -20.35
N LYS A 73 25.55 22.60 -21.34
CA LYS A 73 26.36 23.81 -21.15
C LYS A 73 25.53 24.94 -20.54
N GLY A 74 26.15 25.74 -19.67
CA GLY A 74 25.51 26.91 -19.06
C GLY A 74 24.42 26.59 -18.03
N PHE A 75 24.21 25.31 -17.67
CA PHE A 75 23.38 24.93 -16.53
C PHE A 75 24.24 24.56 -15.33
N LYS A 76 23.85 25.07 -14.16
CA LYS A 76 24.41 24.70 -12.86
C LYS A 76 23.30 24.28 -11.92
N VAL A 77 23.60 23.34 -11.04
CA VAL A 77 22.62 22.74 -10.13
C VAL A 77 23.20 22.56 -8.73
N SER A 78 22.32 22.48 -7.73
CA SER A 78 22.69 22.14 -6.36
C SER A 78 21.57 21.39 -5.65
N GLY A 79 21.96 20.55 -4.69
CA GLY A 79 21.08 19.94 -3.70
C GLY A 79 21.54 20.34 -2.31
N THR A 80 20.67 20.96 -1.53
CA THR A 80 20.99 21.53 -0.22
C THR A 80 20.08 20.96 0.87
N ILE A 81 20.66 20.72 2.04
CA ILE A 81 19.93 20.31 3.24
C ILE A 81 19.42 21.59 3.93
N VAL A 82 18.10 21.75 3.97
CA VAL A 82 17.42 22.91 4.54
C VAL A 82 16.55 22.53 5.74
N GLY A 83 16.15 21.25 5.84
CA GLY A 83 15.31 20.75 6.92
C GLY A 83 13.84 21.11 6.70
N VAL A 84 13.40 21.02 5.44
CA VAL A 84 11.98 21.00 5.06
C VAL A 84 11.34 19.71 5.58
N LYS A 85 12.06 18.59 5.46
CA LYS A 85 11.72 17.33 6.12
C LYS A 85 12.10 17.43 7.60
N PRO A 86 11.17 17.25 8.56
CA PRO A 86 11.53 17.26 9.97
C PRO A 86 12.65 16.27 10.31
N ASN A 87 13.60 16.69 11.17
CA ASN A 87 14.76 15.90 11.62
C ASN A 87 15.72 15.40 10.52
N ASN A 88 15.58 15.88 9.29
CA ASN A 88 16.50 15.54 8.20
C ASN A 88 17.81 16.33 8.32
N THR A 89 18.90 15.61 8.56
CA THR A 89 20.26 16.18 8.67
C THR A 89 21.23 15.64 7.62
N THR A 90 20.81 14.66 6.81
CA THR A 90 21.73 13.87 5.98
C THR A 90 21.42 13.91 4.49
N LYS A 91 20.16 14.13 4.09
CA LYS A 91 19.76 14.16 2.67
C LYS A 91 19.36 15.57 2.27
N PRO A 92 19.74 16.05 1.07
CA PRO A 92 19.25 17.32 0.58
C PRO A 92 17.72 17.29 0.41
N ASP A 93 17.07 18.42 0.61
CA ASP A 93 15.62 18.59 0.48
C ASP A 93 15.21 19.92 -0.20
N LEU A 94 16.19 20.67 -0.71
CA LEU A 94 16.03 21.79 -1.63
C LEU A 94 16.94 21.58 -2.85
N ALA A 95 16.35 21.51 -4.04
CA ALA A 95 17.06 21.46 -5.32
C ALA A 95 16.98 22.84 -6.00
N PHE A 96 18.10 23.29 -6.56
CA PHE A 96 18.14 24.51 -7.36
C PHE A 96 18.80 24.20 -8.70
N ILE A 97 18.07 24.41 -9.80
CA ILE A 97 18.60 24.35 -11.17
C ILE A 97 18.63 25.78 -11.71
N THR A 98 19.76 26.18 -12.30
CA THR A 98 19.96 27.54 -12.81
C THR A 98 20.61 27.52 -14.18
N SER A 99 20.29 28.51 -15.00
CA SER A 99 20.95 28.78 -16.27
C SER A 99 21.71 30.11 -16.22
N ASP A 100 22.92 30.10 -16.75
CA ASP A 100 23.77 31.28 -16.91
C ASP A 100 23.16 32.27 -17.93
N THR A 101 22.43 31.77 -18.93
CA THR A 101 21.71 32.56 -19.94
C THR A 101 20.19 32.41 -19.79
N PRO A 102 19.38 33.41 -20.22
CA PRO A 102 17.92 33.29 -20.23
C PRO A 102 17.46 32.12 -21.11
N CYS A 103 16.51 31.33 -20.60
CA CYS A 103 15.96 30.15 -21.25
C CYS A 103 14.62 30.43 -21.93
N ALA A 104 14.36 29.69 -23.01
CA ALA A 104 13.01 29.29 -23.34
C ALA A 104 12.58 28.15 -22.39
N ALA A 105 11.38 28.22 -21.82
CA ALA A 105 10.92 27.23 -20.87
C ALA A 105 9.43 26.94 -21.02
N ALA A 106 9.05 25.68 -20.89
CA ALA A 106 7.65 25.28 -20.79
C ALA A 106 7.49 24.30 -19.62
N ALA A 107 6.29 24.24 -19.06
CA ALA A 107 5.92 23.21 -18.10
C ALA A 107 4.48 22.75 -18.33
N VAL A 108 4.26 21.47 -18.04
CA VAL A 108 2.94 20.86 -17.98
C VAL A 108 2.61 20.53 -16.53
N PHE A 109 1.33 20.62 -16.17
CA PHE A 109 0.89 20.63 -14.78
C PHE A 109 -0.30 19.69 -14.58
N THR A 110 -0.48 19.21 -13.34
CA THR A 110 -1.65 18.42 -12.94
C THR A 110 -2.97 19.11 -13.31
N LYS A 111 -3.95 18.29 -13.74
CA LYS A 111 -5.37 18.68 -13.88
C LYS A 111 -6.19 18.45 -12.61
N ASN A 112 -5.62 17.89 -11.55
CA ASN A 112 -6.32 17.64 -10.29
C ASN A 112 -7.02 18.93 -9.82
N LYS A 113 -8.24 18.84 -9.28
CA LYS A 113 -9.01 20.02 -8.85
C LYS A 113 -8.38 20.73 -7.65
N PHE A 114 -7.62 20.02 -6.82
CA PHE A 114 -6.89 20.54 -5.66
C PHE A 114 -5.45 20.95 -6.04
N GLN A 115 -5.28 21.72 -7.12
CA GLN A 115 -3.95 22.16 -7.57
C GLN A 115 -3.20 22.91 -6.46
N ALA A 116 -1.95 22.51 -6.20
CA ALA A 116 -1.12 23.13 -5.19
C ALA A 116 -0.71 24.57 -5.56
N ALA A 117 -0.38 25.38 -4.55
CA ALA A 117 0.08 26.75 -4.75
C ALA A 117 1.28 26.92 -5.73
N PRO A 118 2.35 26.10 -5.69
CA PRO A 118 3.45 26.21 -6.66
C PRO A 118 3.01 25.92 -8.10
N VAL A 119 2.01 25.06 -8.30
CA VAL A 119 1.47 24.73 -9.63
C VAL A 119 0.78 25.94 -10.25
N THR A 120 -0.09 26.60 -9.50
CA THR A 120 -0.83 27.76 -10.00
C THR A 120 0.08 28.97 -10.19
N PHE A 121 1.03 29.19 -9.28
CA PHE A 121 2.05 30.23 -9.39
C PHE A 121 2.90 30.05 -10.66
N SER A 122 3.54 28.88 -10.81
CA SER A 122 4.47 28.61 -11.93
C SER A 122 3.76 28.63 -13.29
N ARG A 123 2.48 28.23 -13.35
CA ARG A 123 1.65 28.38 -14.56
C ARG A 123 1.45 29.85 -14.93
N ALA A 124 1.10 30.69 -13.96
CA ALA A 124 0.91 32.12 -14.19
C ALA A 124 2.22 32.81 -14.62
N LEU A 125 3.35 32.40 -14.02
CA LEU A 125 4.68 32.88 -14.39
C LEU A 125 5.01 32.60 -15.87
N LEU A 126 4.82 31.36 -16.33
CA LEU A 126 5.07 30.97 -17.72
C LEU A 126 4.17 31.70 -18.71
N GLN A 127 2.92 31.94 -18.35
CA GLN A 127 1.98 32.73 -19.16
C GLN A 127 2.42 34.19 -19.26
N LYS A 128 2.77 34.81 -18.13
CA LYS A 128 3.24 36.21 -18.06
C LYS A 128 4.53 36.43 -18.86
N SER A 129 5.49 35.51 -18.71
CA SER A 129 6.79 35.55 -19.40
C SER A 129 6.73 35.10 -20.87
N LYS A 130 5.57 34.62 -21.34
CA LYS A 130 5.41 34.00 -22.67
C LYS A 130 6.47 32.93 -22.94
N ASN A 131 6.76 32.12 -21.92
CA ASN A 131 7.74 31.02 -21.96
C ASN A 131 9.20 31.48 -22.21
N ALA A 132 9.53 32.76 -22.03
CA ALA A 132 10.84 33.33 -22.34
C ALA A 132 11.47 34.00 -21.12
N GLY A 133 12.80 33.98 -21.01
CA GLY A 133 13.52 34.73 -19.99
C GLY A 133 13.69 34.01 -18.65
N LEU A 134 13.28 32.74 -18.55
CA LEU A 134 13.39 31.95 -17.33
C LEU A 134 14.86 31.61 -17.07
N ARG A 135 15.26 31.57 -15.80
CA ARG A 135 16.66 31.37 -15.38
C ARG A 135 16.82 30.27 -14.34
N GLY A 136 15.75 29.80 -13.71
CA GLY A 136 15.87 28.79 -12.68
C GLY A 136 14.62 27.95 -12.40
N VAL A 137 14.85 26.85 -11.69
CA VAL A 137 13.84 26.02 -11.07
C VAL A 137 14.26 25.74 -9.62
N LEU A 138 13.42 26.11 -8.66
CA LEU A 138 13.66 25.83 -7.24
C LEU A 138 12.61 24.83 -6.73
N ILE A 139 13.08 23.72 -6.15
CA ILE A 139 12.24 22.58 -5.81
C ILE A 139 12.46 22.18 -4.36
N ASN A 140 11.40 22.10 -3.56
CA ASN A 140 11.49 21.53 -2.21
C ASN A 140 10.87 20.12 -2.15
N SER A 141 11.43 19.25 -1.30
CA SER A 141 10.84 17.96 -0.96
C SER A 141 10.53 17.86 0.54
N GLY A 142 9.43 17.20 0.90
CA GLY A 142 8.96 17.02 2.27
C GLY A 142 7.64 17.73 2.61
N CYS A 143 7.27 18.77 1.86
CA CYS A 143 6.02 19.50 2.00
C CYS A 143 5.48 19.90 0.62
N ALA A 144 4.24 19.52 0.30
CA ALA A 144 3.65 19.77 -1.01
C ALA A 144 3.14 21.20 -1.20
N ASN A 145 2.94 21.96 -0.12
CA ASN A 145 2.28 23.27 -0.17
C ASN A 145 0.94 23.23 -0.93
N ALA A 146 0.18 22.16 -0.70
CA ALA A 146 -1.14 21.92 -1.28
C ALA A 146 -2.21 22.10 -0.21
N VAL A 147 -3.36 22.66 -0.58
CA VAL A 147 -4.48 22.96 0.34
C VAL A 147 -4.07 23.89 1.49
N THR A 148 -3.29 24.94 1.17
CA THR A 148 -2.70 25.88 2.12
C THR A 148 -3.28 27.30 2.03
N GLY A 149 -4.33 27.48 1.22
CA GLY A 149 -5.02 28.75 1.02
C GLY A 149 -4.12 29.85 0.46
N LYS A 150 -4.51 31.11 0.70
CA LYS A 150 -3.79 32.30 0.20
C LYS A 150 -2.31 32.30 0.58
N GLY A 151 -1.99 31.94 1.81
CA GLY A 151 -0.61 32.00 2.26
C GLY A 151 0.30 30.94 1.64
N GLY A 152 -0.24 29.82 1.15
CA GLY A 152 0.56 28.90 0.34
C GLY A 152 1.06 29.53 -0.97
N LEU A 153 0.24 30.38 -1.59
CA LEU A 153 0.61 31.13 -2.78
C LEU A 153 1.64 32.23 -2.46
N GLU A 154 1.48 32.91 -1.32
CA GLU A 154 2.46 33.87 -0.81
C GLU A 154 3.82 33.20 -0.55
N ASP A 155 3.83 31.98 -0.01
CA ASP A 155 5.07 31.20 0.20
C ASP A 155 5.74 30.83 -1.14
N ALA A 156 4.96 30.41 -2.14
CA ALA A 156 5.48 30.09 -3.47
C ALA A 156 6.09 31.31 -4.17
N GLU A 157 5.43 32.47 -4.06
CA GLU A 157 5.93 33.75 -4.58
C GLU A 157 7.21 34.20 -3.86
N ALA A 158 7.26 34.08 -2.53
CA ALA A 158 8.45 34.42 -1.75
C ALA A 158 9.65 33.52 -2.12
N MET A 159 9.40 32.23 -2.28
CA MET A 159 10.41 31.26 -2.71
C MET A 159 10.99 31.60 -4.09
N ALA A 160 10.14 31.97 -5.06
CA ALA A 160 10.57 32.40 -6.39
C ALA A 160 11.37 33.71 -6.34
N LYS A 161 10.91 34.71 -5.55
CA LYS A 161 11.58 36.01 -5.42
C LYS A 161 12.98 35.90 -4.84
N GLU A 162 13.19 35.08 -3.81
CA GLU A 162 14.53 34.92 -3.22
C GLU A 162 15.49 34.18 -4.16
N ALA A 163 14.99 33.22 -4.93
CA ALA A 163 15.76 32.57 -5.99
C ALA A 163 16.15 33.57 -7.09
N ASP A 164 15.20 34.34 -7.59
CA ASP A 164 15.41 35.36 -8.61
C ASP A 164 16.42 36.42 -8.17
N LYS A 165 16.34 36.87 -6.92
CA LYS A 165 17.30 37.80 -6.31
C LYS A 165 18.72 37.24 -6.32
N SER A 166 18.90 35.95 -6.00
CA SER A 166 20.22 35.31 -6.04
C SER A 166 20.78 35.22 -7.47
N LEU A 167 19.90 35.14 -8.47
CA LEU A 167 20.25 35.12 -9.89
C LEU A 167 20.43 36.50 -10.52
N GLY A 168 20.12 37.58 -9.78
CA GLY A 168 20.03 38.93 -10.36
C GLY A 168 18.95 39.05 -11.45
N ALA A 169 17.85 38.34 -11.29
CA ALA A 169 16.72 38.27 -12.22
C ALA A 169 15.41 38.66 -11.52
N SER A 170 14.31 38.69 -12.28
CA SER A 170 12.95 38.89 -11.76
C SER A 170 11.96 38.14 -12.63
N ASP A 171 10.98 37.48 -12.00
CA ASP A 171 9.98 36.66 -12.70
C ASP A 171 10.66 35.58 -13.58
N ALA A 172 11.73 34.94 -13.07
CA ALA A 172 12.56 34.03 -13.85
C ALA A 172 12.65 32.61 -13.27
N THR A 173 12.11 32.36 -12.08
CA THR A 173 12.21 31.05 -11.40
C THR A 173 10.88 30.32 -11.28
N ILE A 174 10.82 29.13 -11.87
CA ILE A 174 9.73 28.16 -11.64
C ILE A 174 9.91 27.56 -10.24
N VAL A 175 8.84 27.45 -9.46
CA VAL A 175 8.87 26.76 -8.18
C VAL A 175 8.05 25.47 -8.22
N MET A 176 8.55 24.43 -7.55
CA MET A 176 7.88 23.15 -7.42
C MET A 176 7.98 22.64 -5.99
N SER A 177 6.99 21.88 -5.53
CA SER A 177 6.95 21.32 -4.17
C SER A 177 6.38 19.91 -4.20
N THR A 178 6.88 19.04 -3.33
CA THR A 178 6.36 17.69 -3.15
C THR A 178 6.48 17.23 -1.69
N GLY A 179 5.56 16.39 -1.23
CA GLY A 179 5.53 15.87 0.14
C GLY A 179 4.12 15.93 0.73
N VAL A 180 4.02 16.25 2.02
CA VAL A 180 2.75 16.20 2.75
C VAL A 180 1.79 17.32 2.30
N ILE A 181 0.51 16.98 2.14
CA ILE A 181 -0.61 17.90 1.82
C ILE A 181 -1.20 18.49 3.13
N GLY A 182 -1.68 19.73 3.05
CA GLY A 182 -2.35 20.42 4.17
C GLY A 182 -1.40 21.05 5.18
N GLN A 183 -0.12 21.23 4.81
CA GLN A 183 0.90 21.86 5.63
C GLN A 183 1.52 23.04 4.88
N ARG A 184 1.69 24.18 5.58
CA ARG A 184 2.42 25.34 5.05
C ARG A 184 3.90 25.02 4.90
N LEU A 185 4.57 25.67 3.97
CA LEU A 185 6.02 25.54 3.85
C LEU A 185 6.69 26.09 5.12
N PRO A 186 7.78 25.49 5.60
CA PRO A 186 8.69 26.14 6.54
C PRO A 186 9.48 27.22 5.79
N ILE A 187 8.78 28.22 5.25
CA ILE A 187 9.26 29.12 4.20
C ILE A 187 10.54 29.84 4.63
N GLN A 188 10.64 30.27 5.88
CA GLN A 188 11.85 30.94 6.37
C GLN A 188 13.10 30.06 6.33
N LYS A 189 12.97 28.74 6.54
CA LYS A 189 14.12 27.84 6.36
C LYS A 189 14.58 27.83 4.91
N ILE A 190 13.63 27.80 3.97
CA ILE A 190 13.92 27.84 2.54
C ILE A 190 14.58 29.17 2.17
N LEU A 191 13.93 30.30 2.45
CA LEU A 191 14.44 31.63 2.10
C LEU A 191 15.85 31.89 2.64
N ASN A 192 16.11 31.56 3.91
CA ASN A 192 17.42 31.75 4.54
C ASN A 192 18.53 30.88 3.91
N ASN A 193 18.17 29.79 3.23
CA ASN A 193 19.14 28.85 2.63
C ASN A 193 19.19 28.90 1.10
N VAL A 194 18.34 29.68 0.43
CA VAL A 194 18.47 29.92 -1.02
C VAL A 194 19.86 30.47 -1.39
N PRO A 195 20.45 31.44 -0.66
CA PRO A 195 21.82 31.89 -0.93
C PRO A 195 22.86 30.76 -0.79
N THR A 196 22.69 29.87 0.19
CA THR A 196 23.56 28.69 0.35
C THR A 196 23.42 27.74 -0.83
N ALA A 197 22.19 27.48 -1.29
CA ALA A 197 21.94 26.66 -2.47
C ALA A 197 22.55 27.28 -3.73
N HIS A 198 22.48 28.60 -3.89
CA HIS A 198 23.11 29.34 -4.99
C HIS A 198 24.65 29.25 -4.94
N ASN A 199 25.25 29.44 -3.77
CA ASN A 199 26.71 29.34 -3.61
C ASN A 199 27.24 27.91 -3.83
N GLY A 200 26.39 26.90 -3.64
CA GLY A 200 26.70 25.49 -3.89
C GLY A 200 26.45 25.01 -5.32
N LEU A 201 26.12 25.90 -6.25
CA LEU A 201 25.88 25.56 -7.65
C LEU A 201 27.15 25.04 -8.33
N GLY A 202 27.00 23.95 -9.08
CA GLY A 202 28.04 23.40 -9.94
C GLY A 202 27.46 22.60 -11.09
N ASP A 203 28.32 22.12 -11.99
CA ASP A 203 27.95 21.44 -13.24
C ASP A 203 28.41 19.97 -13.30
N SER A 204 29.15 19.50 -12.30
CA SER A 204 29.66 18.13 -12.27
C SER A 204 28.58 17.09 -11.96
N HIS A 205 28.86 15.82 -12.29
CA HIS A 205 27.97 14.68 -11.98
C HIS A 205 27.50 14.63 -10.53
N LYS A 206 28.39 14.96 -9.59
CA LYS A 206 28.07 14.99 -8.16
C LYS A 206 27.00 16.05 -7.84
N HIS A 207 27.05 17.21 -8.49
CA HIS A 207 26.06 18.28 -8.29
C HIS A 207 24.70 17.85 -8.83
N TRP A 208 24.65 17.29 -10.03
CA TRP A 208 23.41 16.76 -10.63
C TRP A 208 22.81 15.61 -9.84
N MET A 209 23.64 14.70 -9.33
CA MET A 209 23.18 13.62 -8.47
C MET A 209 22.64 14.14 -7.13
N SER A 210 23.30 15.15 -6.53
CA SER A 210 22.81 15.80 -5.31
C SER A 210 21.46 16.49 -5.54
N CYS A 211 21.32 17.21 -6.67
CA CYS A 211 20.09 17.86 -7.07
C CYS A 211 18.94 16.85 -7.30
N ALA A 212 19.21 15.76 -8.01
CA ALA A 212 18.23 14.68 -8.20
C ALA A 212 17.84 14.00 -6.89
N THR A 213 18.78 13.84 -5.95
CA THR A 213 18.50 13.32 -4.60
C THR A 213 17.62 14.28 -3.79
N ALA A 214 17.77 15.59 -3.99
CA ALA A 214 17.06 16.61 -3.23
C ALA A 214 15.55 16.64 -3.50
N ILE A 215 15.11 16.15 -4.66
CA ILE A 215 13.70 16.10 -5.04
C ILE A 215 12.99 14.80 -4.61
N CYS A 216 13.74 13.78 -4.17
CA CYS A 216 13.18 12.48 -3.76
C CYS A 216 12.33 12.56 -2.47
N THR A 217 11.29 11.73 -2.39
CA THR A 217 10.46 11.52 -1.20
C THR A 217 10.47 10.06 -0.75
N THR A 218 9.58 9.25 -1.30
CA THR A 218 9.46 7.80 -1.08
C THR A 218 10.28 6.99 -2.08
N ASP A 219 10.93 7.67 -3.04
CA ASP A 219 11.83 7.09 -4.01
C ASP A 219 12.94 6.25 -3.36
N THR A 220 13.23 5.08 -3.91
CA THR A 220 14.32 4.22 -3.42
C THR A 220 15.66 4.57 -4.06
N PHE A 221 15.66 5.31 -5.17
CA PHE A 221 16.86 5.84 -5.84
C PHE A 221 16.61 7.17 -6.58
N PRO A 222 17.64 8.02 -6.74
CA PRO A 222 17.56 9.25 -7.54
C PRO A 222 17.51 8.92 -9.03
N LYS A 223 16.52 9.47 -9.75
CA LYS A 223 16.31 9.22 -11.18
C LYS A 223 16.87 10.38 -11.98
N LEU A 224 18.04 10.16 -12.58
CA LEU A 224 18.78 11.13 -13.36
C LEU A 224 19.24 10.45 -14.64
N ILE A 225 19.05 11.11 -15.78
CA ILE A 225 19.63 10.69 -17.06
C ILE A 225 20.21 11.89 -17.79
N SER A 226 21.19 11.64 -18.65
CA SER A 226 21.77 12.65 -19.54
C SER A 226 22.16 12.03 -20.88
N LYS A 227 22.03 12.78 -21.97
CA LYS A 227 22.35 12.34 -23.33
C LYS A 227 22.96 13.47 -24.15
N SER A 228 23.74 13.08 -25.14
CA SER A 228 24.23 13.96 -26.21
C SER A 228 23.51 13.64 -27.51
N PHE A 229 23.29 14.65 -28.35
CA PHE A 229 22.64 14.51 -29.65
C PHE A 229 23.12 15.60 -30.62
N THR A 230 22.74 15.46 -31.89
CA THR A 230 23.00 16.43 -32.96
C THR A 230 21.70 16.77 -33.67
N LEU A 231 21.63 17.94 -34.29
CA LEU A 231 20.48 18.36 -35.10
C LEU A 231 20.83 18.40 -36.60
N PRO A 232 19.88 18.07 -37.50
CA PRO A 232 20.11 18.07 -38.95
C PRO A 232 20.77 19.34 -39.51
N SER A 233 20.38 20.52 -39.04
CA SER A 233 20.93 21.79 -39.53
C SER A 233 22.33 22.11 -39.00
N SER A 234 22.75 21.47 -37.91
CA SER A 234 24.00 21.75 -37.20
C SER A 234 24.70 20.43 -36.80
N PRO A 235 25.07 19.57 -37.77
CA PRO A 235 25.55 18.21 -37.49
C PRO A 235 26.91 18.18 -36.77
N SER A 236 27.68 19.27 -36.83
CA SER A 236 28.96 19.42 -36.14
C SER A 236 28.84 19.93 -34.69
N VAL A 237 27.64 20.28 -34.25
CA VAL A 237 27.39 20.79 -32.90
C VAL A 237 26.82 19.67 -32.03
N GLU A 238 27.56 19.28 -30.99
CA GLU A 238 27.05 18.38 -29.94
C GLU A 238 26.17 19.18 -28.98
N TYR A 239 24.89 18.84 -28.96
CA TYR A 239 23.91 19.29 -27.97
C TYR A 239 23.78 18.26 -26.85
N ARG A 240 23.31 18.70 -25.69
CA ARG A 240 23.16 17.86 -24.50
C ARG A 240 21.84 18.15 -23.82
N ILE A 241 21.22 17.09 -23.33
CA ILE A 241 20.01 17.14 -22.50
C ILE A 241 20.25 16.35 -21.22
N ALA A 242 19.87 16.92 -20.09
CA ALA A 242 19.84 16.23 -18.81
C ALA A 242 18.46 16.39 -18.18
N GLY A 243 18.02 15.38 -17.45
CA GLY A 243 16.75 15.44 -16.77
C GLY A 243 16.72 14.59 -15.54
N MET A 244 15.99 15.07 -14.55
CA MET A 244 15.77 14.41 -13.29
C MET A 244 14.29 14.32 -13.01
N THR A 245 13.90 13.25 -12.33
CA THR A 245 12.51 13.05 -11.95
C THR A 245 12.42 12.37 -10.59
N LYS A 246 11.29 12.51 -9.92
CA LYS A 246 10.97 11.83 -8.66
C LYS A 246 9.56 11.29 -8.77
N GLY A 247 9.21 10.27 -8.01
CA GLY A 247 7.89 9.64 -8.00
C GLY A 247 8.05 8.14 -7.82
N ALA A 248 7.26 7.59 -6.89
CA ALA A 248 7.22 6.17 -6.57
C ALA A 248 5.79 5.75 -6.18
N GLY A 249 5.04 6.63 -5.52
CA GLY A 249 3.60 6.52 -5.26
C GLY A 249 2.84 7.82 -5.57
N MET A 250 1.51 7.71 -5.61
CA MET A 250 0.55 8.69 -6.14
C MET A 250 0.85 9.08 -7.59
N ILE A 251 0.88 8.06 -8.46
CA ILE A 251 1.30 8.19 -9.86
C ILE A 251 0.21 7.64 -10.77
N HIS A 252 -0.64 8.52 -11.27
CA HIS A 252 -1.48 8.32 -12.44
C HIS A 252 -1.74 9.68 -13.11
N PRO A 253 -0.92 10.07 -14.07
CA PRO A 253 -0.95 11.42 -14.61
C PRO A 253 -2.04 11.64 -15.63
N ASN A 254 -2.68 12.79 -15.51
CA ASN A 254 -3.57 13.34 -16.51
C ASN A 254 -3.15 14.80 -16.78
N MET A 255 -2.08 14.96 -17.58
CA MET A 255 -1.36 16.18 -18.00
C MET A 255 -0.13 16.63 -17.19
N ALA A 256 0.25 15.89 -16.17
CA ALA A 256 1.61 15.68 -15.66
C ALA A 256 1.47 14.67 -14.53
N THR A 257 2.50 13.88 -14.25
CA THR A 257 2.67 13.24 -12.94
C THR A 257 3.87 13.91 -12.30
N LEU A 258 3.99 13.75 -10.99
CA LEU A 258 5.24 13.77 -10.28
C LEU A 258 6.03 15.07 -10.44
N LEU A 259 7.31 15.11 -10.05
CA LEU A 259 8.15 16.27 -10.37
C LEU A 259 9.23 15.85 -11.37
N GLY A 260 9.29 16.53 -12.50
CA GLY A 260 10.29 16.32 -13.53
C GLY A 260 10.87 17.63 -14.04
N VAL A 261 12.19 17.69 -14.22
CA VAL A 261 12.86 18.80 -14.88
C VAL A 261 13.82 18.27 -15.92
N MET A 262 13.75 18.83 -17.12
CA MET A 262 14.67 18.61 -18.21
C MET A 262 15.34 19.94 -18.59
N ALA A 263 16.63 19.89 -18.88
CA ALA A 263 17.45 21.02 -19.28
C ALA A 263 18.23 20.64 -20.54
N THR A 264 18.30 21.55 -21.51
CA THR A 264 19.06 21.35 -22.76
C THR A 264 19.82 22.61 -23.15
N ASP A 265 20.99 22.44 -23.75
CA ASP A 265 21.79 23.54 -24.29
C ASP A 265 21.50 23.84 -25.77
N ALA A 266 20.50 23.17 -26.36
CA ALA A 266 19.99 23.48 -27.69
C ALA A 266 19.23 24.83 -27.74
N PRO A 267 19.37 25.61 -28.82
CA PRO A 267 18.64 26.87 -29.01
C PRO A 267 17.22 26.59 -29.51
N VAL A 268 16.22 26.81 -28.67
CA VAL A 268 14.80 26.56 -28.99
C VAL A 268 13.98 27.81 -28.74
N ALA A 269 13.13 28.19 -29.70
CA ALA A 269 12.28 29.35 -29.56
C ALA A 269 11.19 29.15 -28.49
N PRO A 270 10.86 30.15 -27.66
CA PRO A 270 9.80 30.07 -26.65
C PRO A 270 8.41 29.69 -27.17
N SER A 271 8.09 30.07 -28.42
CA SER A 271 6.76 29.85 -29.02
C SER A 271 6.42 28.39 -29.26
N ILE A 272 7.42 27.53 -29.49
CA ILE A 272 7.21 26.11 -29.83
C ILE A 272 7.42 25.18 -28.63
N MET A 273 7.98 25.68 -27.52
CA MET A 273 8.27 24.91 -26.31
C MET A 273 7.03 24.21 -25.70
N PRO A 274 5.85 24.86 -25.60
CA PRO A 274 4.66 24.19 -25.06
C PRO A 274 4.20 22.99 -25.88
N ALA A 275 4.20 23.11 -27.22
CA ALA A 275 3.80 22.04 -28.12
C ALA A 275 4.79 20.86 -28.07
N LEU A 276 6.09 21.17 -28.08
CA LEU A 276 7.18 20.20 -27.93
C LEU A 276 7.03 19.37 -26.66
N LEU A 277 6.92 20.05 -25.51
CA LEU A 277 6.83 19.39 -24.21
C LEU A 277 5.53 18.59 -24.07
N LYS A 278 4.40 19.13 -24.52
CA LYS A 278 3.11 18.42 -24.47
C LYS A 278 3.17 17.09 -25.23
N ARG A 279 3.70 17.08 -26.46
CA ARG A 279 3.84 15.86 -27.27
C ARG A 279 4.75 14.83 -26.61
N ALA A 280 5.86 15.28 -26.02
CA ALA A 280 6.78 14.40 -25.32
C ALA A 280 6.12 13.77 -24.08
N VAL A 281 5.45 14.57 -23.26
CA VAL A 281 4.77 14.14 -22.03
C VAL A 281 3.60 13.20 -22.34
N ASP A 282 2.82 13.48 -23.40
CA ASP A 282 1.70 12.65 -23.82
C ASP A 282 2.14 11.23 -24.20
N LYS A 283 3.36 11.05 -24.71
CA LYS A 283 3.90 9.72 -25.05
C LYS A 283 4.69 9.04 -23.92
N SER A 284 4.99 9.76 -22.85
CA SER A 284 5.90 9.32 -21.78
C SER A 284 5.21 9.32 -20.41
N PHE A 285 5.29 10.43 -19.68
CA PHE A 285 4.74 10.55 -18.34
C PHE A 285 3.22 10.31 -18.35
N ASN A 286 2.44 10.81 -19.30
CA ASN A 286 0.99 10.50 -19.40
C ASN A 286 0.68 9.04 -19.80
N SER A 287 1.71 8.21 -19.95
CA SER A 287 1.63 6.78 -20.27
C SER A 287 2.17 5.89 -19.15
N ILE A 288 2.28 6.37 -17.91
CA ILE A 288 2.66 5.55 -16.75
C ILE A 288 1.60 5.56 -15.65
N THR A 289 1.49 4.48 -14.87
CA THR A 289 0.70 4.46 -13.64
C THR A 289 1.32 3.50 -12.63
N ILE A 290 1.27 3.84 -11.33
CA ILE A 290 1.66 2.93 -10.25
C ILE A 290 0.41 2.45 -9.52
N ASP A 291 -0.35 3.38 -8.95
CA ASP A 291 -1.50 3.12 -8.07
C ASP A 291 -2.84 3.63 -8.63
N GLY A 292 -2.82 4.48 -9.65
CA GLY A 292 -4.04 5.04 -10.24
C GLY A 292 -4.41 6.44 -9.71
N ASP A 293 -3.60 7.01 -8.81
CA ASP A 293 -3.89 8.30 -8.18
C ASP A 293 -3.13 9.48 -8.81
N THR A 294 -3.86 10.50 -9.29
CA THR A 294 -3.28 11.74 -9.84
C THR A 294 -2.94 12.74 -8.72
N SER A 295 -1.68 13.19 -8.62
CA SER A 295 -1.26 14.09 -7.54
C SER A 295 -1.78 15.53 -7.71
N THR A 296 -1.76 16.28 -6.60
CA THR A 296 -2.07 17.72 -6.54
C THR A 296 -0.94 18.62 -7.04
N ASN A 297 0.25 18.06 -7.25
CA ASN A 297 1.49 18.82 -7.46
C ASN A 297 2.19 18.54 -8.79
N ASP A 298 1.65 17.63 -9.59
CA ASP A 298 2.35 17.10 -10.74
C ASP A 298 2.82 18.22 -11.68
N THR A 299 4.12 18.22 -12.00
CA THR A 299 4.77 19.24 -12.81
C THR A 299 5.96 18.64 -13.56
N VAL A 300 5.99 18.78 -14.88
CA VAL A 300 7.17 18.50 -15.70
C VAL A 300 7.58 19.77 -16.43
N ALA A 301 8.82 20.22 -16.27
CA ALA A 301 9.36 21.40 -16.93
C ALA A 301 10.52 21.06 -17.88
N LEU A 302 10.64 21.80 -18.98
CA LEU A 302 11.76 21.76 -19.92
C LEU A 302 12.33 23.17 -20.09
N LEU A 303 13.64 23.32 -19.92
CA LEU A 303 14.38 24.57 -20.08
C LEU A 303 15.43 24.41 -21.19
N ALA A 304 15.50 25.37 -22.12
CA ALA A 304 16.44 25.41 -23.22
C ALA A 304 17.18 26.76 -23.24
N ASN A 305 18.51 26.75 -23.05
CA ASN A 305 19.30 27.98 -22.87
C ASN A 305 20.16 28.39 -24.07
N GLY A 306 20.24 27.53 -25.11
CA GLY A 306 20.99 27.80 -26.34
C GLY A 306 22.52 27.87 -26.19
N ALA A 307 23.10 27.49 -25.05
CA ALA A 307 24.53 27.66 -24.78
C ALA A 307 25.46 26.83 -25.69
N ALA A 308 24.95 25.80 -26.38
CA ALA A 308 25.72 25.07 -27.38
C ALA A 308 25.83 25.81 -28.73
N GLY A 309 25.00 26.84 -28.96
CA GLY A 309 24.95 27.61 -30.19
C GLY A 309 24.26 26.87 -31.35
N GLY A 310 24.60 27.24 -32.58
CA GLY A 310 23.96 26.71 -33.79
C GLY A 310 22.66 27.43 -34.15
N LYS A 311 21.89 26.84 -35.08
CA LYS A 311 20.65 27.45 -35.58
C LYS A 311 19.49 27.21 -34.60
N GLU A 312 18.78 28.27 -34.25
CA GLU A 312 17.60 28.18 -33.38
C GLU A 312 16.47 27.39 -34.04
N ILE A 313 15.89 26.46 -33.28
CA ILE A 313 14.66 25.75 -33.65
C ILE A 313 13.48 26.70 -33.39
N SER A 314 12.92 27.27 -34.46
CA SER A 314 11.87 28.30 -34.37
C SER A 314 10.54 27.92 -35.02
N SER A 315 10.47 26.77 -35.69
CA SER A 315 9.25 26.32 -36.39
C SER A 315 9.01 24.82 -36.22
N GLU A 316 7.75 24.46 -35.94
CA GLU A 316 7.30 23.07 -35.81
C GLU A 316 7.41 22.26 -37.12
N SER A 317 7.48 22.94 -38.28
CA SER A 317 7.63 22.28 -39.58
C SER A 317 9.09 21.99 -39.96
N SER A 318 10.06 22.45 -39.16
CA SER A 318 11.48 22.26 -39.46
C SER A 318 11.94 20.82 -39.19
N ALA A 319 12.91 20.34 -39.97
CA ALA A 319 13.54 19.04 -39.74
C ALA A 319 14.19 18.94 -38.34
N ASP A 320 14.79 20.04 -37.87
CA ASP A 320 15.37 20.11 -36.52
C ASP A 320 14.31 19.95 -35.44
N PHE A 321 13.12 20.54 -35.60
CA PHE A 321 12.04 20.37 -34.64
C PHE A 321 11.57 18.92 -34.58
N GLN A 322 11.42 18.24 -35.73
CA GLN A 322 11.02 16.83 -35.76
C GLN A 322 12.06 15.94 -35.08
N ALA A 323 13.33 16.12 -35.41
CA ALA A 323 14.44 15.40 -34.77
C ALA A 323 14.49 15.67 -33.26
N PHE A 324 14.36 16.93 -32.85
CA PHE A 324 14.40 17.30 -31.44
C PHE A 324 13.17 16.80 -30.68
N GLN A 325 11.98 16.80 -31.30
CA GLN A 325 10.76 16.22 -30.73
C GLN A 325 10.94 14.74 -30.43
N GLU A 326 11.52 13.97 -31.35
CA GLU A 326 11.80 12.54 -31.15
C GLU A 326 12.75 12.35 -29.97
N ILE A 327 13.87 13.07 -29.95
CA ILE A 327 14.86 13.05 -28.86
C ILE A 327 14.22 13.35 -27.50
N VAL A 328 13.42 14.43 -27.39
CA VAL A 328 12.77 14.81 -26.13
C VAL A 328 11.70 13.80 -25.73
N SER A 329 10.98 13.19 -26.69
CA SER A 329 9.97 12.17 -26.40
C SER A 329 10.59 10.88 -25.88
N ASP A 330 11.67 10.42 -26.49
CA ASP A 330 12.41 9.22 -26.08
C ASP A 330 13.07 9.45 -24.72
N PHE A 331 13.71 10.61 -24.54
CA PHE A 331 14.31 11.00 -23.27
C PHE A 331 13.27 11.08 -22.13
N SER A 332 12.10 11.66 -22.40
CA SER A 332 11.00 11.70 -21.45
C SER A 332 10.46 10.30 -21.14
N THR A 333 10.42 9.41 -22.14
CA THR A 333 9.99 8.02 -21.97
C THR A 333 10.93 7.25 -21.06
N GLU A 334 12.24 7.42 -21.22
CA GLU A 334 13.24 6.81 -20.34
C GLU A 334 13.10 7.29 -18.90
N LEU A 335 12.93 8.61 -18.69
CA LEU A 335 12.63 9.15 -17.36
C LEU A 335 11.36 8.52 -16.78
N ALA A 336 10.26 8.52 -17.54
CA ALA A 336 8.97 7.98 -17.11
C ALA A 336 9.07 6.49 -16.70
N LYS A 337 9.84 5.69 -17.44
CA LYS A 337 10.08 4.28 -17.09
C LYS A 337 10.83 4.13 -15.77
N LEU A 338 11.77 5.01 -15.43
CA LEU A 338 12.48 4.96 -14.14
C LEU A 338 11.53 5.14 -12.94
N ILE A 339 10.40 5.83 -13.11
CA ILE A 339 9.37 5.94 -12.07
C ILE A 339 8.65 4.62 -11.87
N VAL A 340 8.28 3.96 -12.95
CA VAL A 340 7.66 2.62 -12.89
C VAL A 340 8.61 1.60 -12.28
N ARG A 341 9.90 1.68 -12.61
CA ARG A 341 10.94 0.86 -12.00
C ARG A 341 11.12 1.10 -10.50
N ASP A 342 10.73 2.26 -10.01
CA ASP A 342 10.82 2.64 -8.60
C ASP A 342 9.45 2.70 -7.92
N GLY A 343 8.41 2.11 -8.53
CA GLY A 343 7.08 2.06 -7.93
C GLY A 343 7.14 1.51 -6.50
N GLU A 344 6.35 2.07 -5.59
CA GLU A 344 6.33 1.63 -4.20
C GLU A 344 6.02 0.13 -4.11
N GLY A 345 6.97 -0.65 -3.59
CA GLY A 345 6.90 -2.11 -3.53
C GLY A 345 7.05 -2.84 -4.88
N ALA A 346 7.23 -2.16 -6.02
CA ALA A 346 7.23 -2.81 -7.33
C ALA A 346 8.34 -3.86 -7.51
N THR A 347 7.95 -5.08 -7.87
CA THR A 347 8.89 -6.17 -8.22
C THR A 347 9.00 -6.39 -9.73
N LYS A 348 8.02 -5.92 -10.50
CA LYS A 348 7.95 -6.04 -11.95
C LYS A 348 7.78 -4.70 -12.65
N PHE A 349 8.33 -4.63 -13.85
CA PHE A 349 8.06 -3.59 -14.83
C PHE A 349 7.24 -4.18 -15.97
N VAL A 350 6.06 -3.60 -16.19
CA VAL A 350 5.07 -4.14 -17.11
C VAL A 350 4.79 -3.13 -18.20
N THR A 351 5.01 -3.52 -19.45
CA THR A 351 4.58 -2.78 -20.63
C THR A 351 3.24 -3.35 -21.10
N ILE A 352 2.23 -2.50 -21.25
CA ILE A 352 0.94 -2.88 -21.82
C ILE A 352 0.85 -2.19 -23.16
N ARG A 353 0.78 -2.98 -24.23
CA ARG A 353 0.67 -2.48 -25.60
C ARG A 353 -0.64 -2.94 -26.20
N VAL A 354 -1.47 -1.99 -26.61
CA VAL A 354 -2.75 -2.24 -27.27
C VAL A 354 -2.58 -1.82 -28.72
N VAL A 355 -2.77 -2.76 -29.65
CA VAL A 355 -2.56 -2.58 -31.09
C VAL A 355 -3.81 -2.96 -31.88
N ASP A 356 -3.75 -2.71 -33.19
CA ASP A 356 -4.82 -3.02 -34.13
C ASP A 356 -6.16 -2.36 -33.73
N SER A 357 -6.09 -1.16 -33.15
CA SER A 357 -7.24 -0.37 -32.70
C SER A 357 -7.71 0.61 -33.77
N ALA A 358 -9.01 0.90 -33.80
CA ALA A 358 -9.59 1.95 -34.63
C ALA A 358 -9.11 3.37 -34.25
N SER A 359 -8.76 3.59 -32.97
CA SER A 359 -8.35 4.90 -32.44
C SER A 359 -7.22 4.78 -31.42
N GLU A 360 -6.22 5.66 -31.49
CA GLU A 360 -5.16 5.75 -30.48
C GLU A 360 -5.72 6.08 -29.10
N GLU A 361 -6.75 6.92 -29.01
CA GLU A 361 -7.39 7.29 -27.75
C GLU A 361 -8.07 6.09 -27.08
N VAL A 362 -8.73 5.26 -27.89
CA VAL A 362 -9.33 4.00 -27.43
C VAL A 362 -8.24 3.03 -26.97
N ALA A 363 -7.21 2.81 -27.78
CA ALA A 363 -6.09 1.95 -27.40
C ALA A 363 -5.45 2.40 -26.07
N ARG A 364 -5.26 3.71 -25.90
CA ARG A 364 -4.71 4.31 -24.68
C ARG A 364 -5.62 4.12 -23.47
N THR A 365 -6.93 4.26 -23.64
CA THR A 365 -7.92 4.07 -22.57
C THR A 365 -7.94 2.61 -22.11
N ILE A 366 -7.90 1.67 -23.04
CA ILE A 366 -7.81 0.23 -22.75
C ILE A 366 -6.49 -0.07 -22.03
N ALA A 367 -5.36 0.38 -22.56
CA ALA A 367 -4.04 0.14 -21.98
C ALA A 367 -3.94 0.70 -20.54
N SER A 368 -4.40 1.93 -20.33
CA SER A 368 -4.49 2.58 -19.01
C SER A 368 -5.41 1.81 -18.05
N THR A 369 -6.52 1.26 -18.54
CA THR A 369 -7.45 0.50 -17.71
C THR A 369 -6.87 -0.83 -17.24
N ILE A 370 -6.21 -1.57 -18.13
CA ILE A 370 -5.46 -2.78 -17.77
C ILE A 370 -4.36 -2.41 -16.76
N ALA A 371 -3.65 -1.31 -17.01
CA ALA A 371 -2.53 -0.85 -16.19
C ALA A 371 -2.89 -0.47 -14.76
N ARG A 372 -4.16 -0.11 -14.51
CA ARG A 372 -4.72 0.24 -13.18
C ARG A 372 -5.45 -0.92 -12.50
N SER A 373 -5.71 -2.02 -13.20
CA SER A 373 -6.52 -3.12 -12.66
C SER A 373 -5.81 -3.80 -11.48
N PRO A 374 -6.36 -3.75 -10.26
CA PRO A 374 -5.74 -4.41 -9.10
C PRO A 374 -5.62 -5.92 -9.30
N LEU A 375 -6.59 -6.54 -9.97
CA LEU A 375 -6.58 -7.97 -10.25
C LEU A 375 -5.47 -8.35 -11.23
N VAL A 376 -5.24 -7.56 -12.29
CA VAL A 376 -4.11 -7.78 -13.20
C VAL A 376 -2.80 -7.61 -12.44
N LYS A 377 -2.62 -6.51 -11.72
CA LYS A 377 -1.36 -6.19 -11.01
C LYS A 377 -1.01 -7.20 -9.92
N THR A 378 -2.00 -7.74 -9.21
CA THR A 378 -1.79 -8.81 -8.21
C THR A 378 -1.54 -10.17 -8.85
N ALA A 379 -2.16 -10.48 -9.99
CA ALA A 379 -1.85 -11.71 -10.74
C ALA A 379 -0.40 -11.70 -11.23
N LEU A 380 0.08 -10.56 -11.75
CA LEU A 380 1.47 -10.39 -12.18
C LEU A 380 2.46 -10.59 -11.03
N TYR A 381 2.15 -10.07 -9.83
CA TYR A 381 2.96 -10.31 -8.64
C TYR A 381 2.94 -11.79 -8.23
N GLY A 382 1.76 -12.42 -8.23
CA GLY A 382 1.57 -13.85 -7.96
C GLY A 382 2.13 -14.79 -9.02
N LYS A 383 2.70 -14.25 -10.12
CA LYS A 383 3.18 -15.00 -11.28
C LYS A 383 2.09 -15.90 -11.88
N ASP A 384 0.85 -15.42 -11.83
CA ASP A 384 -0.33 -16.06 -12.40
C ASP A 384 -0.58 -15.48 -13.80
N ALA A 385 -0.59 -16.36 -14.82
CA ALA A 385 -0.79 -16.01 -16.22
C ALA A 385 -2.26 -15.76 -16.57
N ASN A 386 -2.91 -14.92 -15.76
CA ASN A 386 -4.35 -14.75 -15.74
C ASN A 386 -4.84 -13.81 -16.85
N TRP A 387 -4.81 -14.29 -18.10
CA TRP A 387 -5.33 -13.56 -19.25
C TRP A 387 -6.82 -13.23 -19.13
N GLY A 388 -7.58 -13.99 -18.33
CA GLY A 388 -8.98 -13.69 -18.01
C GLY A 388 -9.15 -12.34 -17.28
N ARG A 389 -8.24 -12.00 -16.36
CA ARG A 389 -8.23 -10.67 -15.69
C ARG A 389 -7.86 -9.54 -16.65
N ILE A 390 -6.97 -9.80 -17.61
CA ILE A 390 -6.59 -8.85 -18.67
C ILE A 390 -7.77 -8.59 -19.61
N LEU A 391 -8.46 -9.65 -20.03
CA LEU A 391 -9.69 -9.55 -20.82
C LEU A 391 -10.81 -8.84 -20.08
N CYS A 392 -11.01 -9.15 -18.79
CA CYS A 392 -11.99 -8.46 -17.96
C CYS A 392 -11.72 -6.94 -17.95
N ALA A 393 -10.46 -6.54 -17.71
CA ALA A 393 -10.06 -5.14 -17.74
C ALA A 393 -10.19 -4.48 -19.12
N THR A 394 -9.92 -5.23 -20.18
CA THR A 394 -10.17 -4.78 -21.55
C THR A 394 -11.66 -4.54 -21.77
N GLY A 395 -12.50 -5.50 -21.39
CA GLY A 395 -13.95 -5.48 -21.60
C GLY A 395 -14.66 -4.34 -20.89
N TYR A 396 -14.29 -4.02 -19.63
CA TYR A 396 -14.94 -2.92 -18.90
C TYR A 396 -14.33 -1.53 -19.18
N SER A 397 -13.30 -1.40 -20.01
CA SER A 397 -12.57 -0.13 -20.19
C SER A 397 -13.40 1.01 -20.81
N LEU A 398 -14.44 0.66 -21.57
CA LEU A 398 -15.26 1.60 -22.35
C LEU A 398 -16.77 1.40 -22.14
N ILE A 399 -17.16 0.57 -21.16
CA ILE A 399 -18.58 0.36 -20.85
C ILE A 399 -19.16 1.54 -20.08
N SER A 400 -20.45 1.77 -20.27
CA SER A 400 -21.21 2.79 -19.55
C SER A 400 -21.25 2.51 -18.06
N GLU A 401 -21.24 3.58 -17.25
CA GLU A 401 -21.43 3.46 -15.80
C GLU A 401 -22.82 2.88 -15.46
N PRO A 402 -22.97 2.22 -14.30
CA PRO A 402 -24.27 1.73 -13.84
C PRO A 402 -25.34 2.84 -13.84
N GLY A 403 -26.46 2.58 -14.53
CA GLY A 403 -27.57 3.54 -14.69
C GLY A 403 -27.56 4.33 -16.01
N GLN A 404 -26.51 4.18 -16.82
CA GLN A 404 -26.49 4.63 -18.21
C GLN A 404 -26.97 3.50 -19.14
N ALA A 405 -27.45 3.83 -20.34
CA ALA A 405 -27.76 2.82 -21.35
C ALA A 405 -26.51 2.00 -21.67
N VAL A 406 -26.65 0.69 -21.85
CA VAL A 406 -25.51 -0.15 -22.27
C VAL A 406 -25.08 0.31 -23.66
N ASN A 407 -23.84 0.78 -23.77
CA ASN A 407 -23.26 1.18 -25.04
C ASN A 407 -22.67 -0.06 -25.70
N GLU A 408 -22.98 -0.30 -26.98
CA GLU A 408 -22.11 -1.14 -27.79
C GLU A 408 -20.77 -0.42 -27.97
N VAL A 409 -19.68 -1.12 -27.68
CA VAL A 409 -18.33 -0.61 -27.84
C VAL A 409 -17.76 -1.23 -29.11
N GLU A 410 -18.05 -0.65 -30.27
CA GLU A 410 -17.59 -1.16 -31.59
C GLU A 410 -16.06 -1.35 -31.67
N SER A 411 -15.31 -0.63 -30.83
CA SER A 411 -13.86 -0.72 -30.77
C SER A 411 -13.32 -2.00 -30.12
N ILE A 412 -14.16 -2.76 -29.40
CA ILE A 412 -13.81 -4.03 -28.76
C ILE A 412 -14.74 -5.11 -29.32
N VAL A 413 -14.22 -5.93 -30.22
CA VAL A 413 -14.93 -7.08 -30.78
C VAL A 413 -14.35 -8.34 -30.13
N PRO A 414 -15.07 -9.02 -29.21
CA PRO A 414 -14.55 -10.18 -28.49
C PRO A 414 -13.94 -11.24 -29.41
N GLU A 415 -14.62 -11.56 -30.52
CA GLU A 415 -14.23 -12.59 -31.51
C GLU A 415 -13.01 -12.19 -32.37
N LYS A 416 -12.48 -10.97 -32.21
CA LYS A 416 -11.24 -10.51 -32.86
C LYS A 416 -10.14 -10.17 -31.86
N THR A 417 -10.46 -10.21 -30.57
CA THR A 417 -9.55 -9.78 -29.52
C THR A 417 -8.55 -10.90 -29.25
N ASN A 418 -7.26 -10.54 -29.24
CA ASN A 418 -6.16 -11.45 -28.95
C ASN A 418 -5.36 -10.93 -27.74
N VAL A 419 -4.83 -11.83 -26.91
CA VAL A 419 -3.98 -11.49 -25.75
C VAL A 419 -2.75 -12.39 -25.74
N SER A 420 -1.58 -11.77 -25.56
CA SER A 420 -0.30 -12.48 -25.52
C SER A 420 0.63 -11.91 -24.45
N PHE A 421 1.55 -12.74 -23.96
CA PHE A 421 2.75 -12.28 -23.28
C PHE A 421 3.94 -12.26 -24.24
N ILE A 422 4.65 -11.14 -24.24
CA ILE A 422 5.89 -10.96 -25.00
C ILE A 422 7.06 -11.04 -24.01
N PRO A 423 7.89 -12.09 -24.12
CA PRO A 423 9.04 -12.28 -23.24
C PRO A 423 10.13 -11.23 -23.45
N ALA A 424 10.76 -10.76 -22.38
CA ALA A 424 11.85 -9.79 -22.46
C ALA A 424 13.17 -10.36 -23.00
N ASP A 425 13.33 -11.69 -22.99
CA ASP A 425 14.50 -12.40 -23.50
C ASP A 425 14.53 -12.53 -25.04
N GLY A 426 13.50 -12.02 -25.73
CA GLY A 426 13.37 -12.08 -27.19
C GLY A 426 12.92 -13.44 -27.73
N SER A 427 12.56 -14.36 -26.85
CA SER A 427 11.96 -15.65 -27.24
C SER A 427 10.55 -15.49 -27.82
N LYS A 428 9.97 -16.60 -28.27
CA LYS A 428 8.68 -16.62 -28.98
C LYS A 428 7.54 -16.09 -28.09
N GLU A 429 6.70 -15.24 -28.69
CA GLU A 429 5.42 -14.78 -28.15
C GLU A 429 4.58 -15.95 -27.62
N LEU A 430 4.12 -15.83 -26.38
CA LEU A 430 3.18 -16.76 -25.77
C LEU A 430 1.76 -16.22 -25.97
N LYS A 431 1.03 -16.84 -26.90
CA LYS A 431 -0.37 -16.51 -27.17
C LYS A 431 -1.26 -17.15 -26.11
N LEU A 432 -2.12 -16.34 -25.49
CA LEU A 432 -3.01 -16.75 -24.41
C LEU A 432 -4.47 -16.83 -24.89
N LEU A 433 -4.84 -15.92 -25.79
CA LEU A 433 -6.16 -15.83 -26.40
C LEU A 433 -5.99 -15.48 -27.89
N ILE A 434 -6.66 -16.22 -28.76
CA ILE A 434 -6.69 -15.96 -30.20
C ILE A 434 -8.13 -15.80 -30.66
N ASP A 435 -8.45 -14.68 -31.32
CA ASP A 435 -9.78 -14.40 -31.89
C ASP A 435 -10.94 -14.67 -30.90
N GLY A 436 -10.75 -14.27 -29.64
CA GLY A 436 -11.73 -14.45 -28.56
C GLY A 436 -11.76 -15.84 -27.93
N GLU A 437 -10.99 -16.80 -28.44
CA GLU A 437 -10.93 -18.18 -27.95
C GLU A 437 -9.65 -18.46 -27.13
N PRO A 438 -9.74 -19.20 -26.02
CA PRO A 438 -8.58 -19.51 -25.19
C PRO A 438 -7.65 -20.50 -25.88
N GLU A 439 -6.35 -20.20 -25.87
CA GLU A 439 -5.33 -21.13 -26.33
C GLU A 439 -4.97 -22.15 -25.24
N MET A 440 -4.40 -23.29 -25.67
CA MET A 440 -3.81 -24.25 -24.73
C MET A 440 -2.47 -23.69 -24.24
N VAL A 441 -2.50 -22.93 -23.14
CA VAL A 441 -1.34 -22.26 -22.58
C VAL A 441 -0.35 -23.26 -21.99
N ASP A 442 0.92 -23.15 -22.39
CA ASP A 442 2.03 -23.82 -21.70
C ASP A 442 2.31 -23.09 -20.39
N GLU A 443 1.75 -23.62 -19.30
CA GLU A 443 1.88 -23.06 -17.95
C GLU A 443 3.34 -22.97 -17.46
N ALA A 444 4.21 -23.90 -17.89
CA ALA A 444 5.62 -23.85 -17.51
C ALA A 444 6.31 -22.67 -18.20
N ARG A 445 6.02 -22.46 -19.49
CA ARG A 445 6.53 -21.30 -20.23
C ARG A 445 5.95 -19.99 -19.68
N ALA A 446 4.68 -19.96 -19.33
CA ALA A 446 4.04 -18.78 -18.76
C ALA A 446 4.68 -18.38 -17.43
N ALA A 447 4.93 -19.35 -16.54
CA ALA A 447 5.62 -19.14 -15.27
C ALA A 447 7.06 -18.64 -15.45
N GLU A 448 7.79 -19.16 -16.44
CA GLU A 448 9.14 -18.68 -16.78
C GLU A 448 9.13 -17.22 -17.23
N ILE A 449 8.22 -16.86 -18.14
CA ILE A 449 8.06 -15.48 -18.61
C ILE A 449 7.71 -14.55 -17.44
N LEU A 450 6.79 -14.99 -16.57
CA LEU A 450 6.39 -14.26 -15.38
C LEU A 450 7.44 -14.26 -14.26
N GLU A 451 8.55 -14.98 -14.36
CA GLU A 451 9.66 -14.87 -13.42
C GLU A 451 10.48 -13.59 -13.67
N HIS A 452 10.55 -13.14 -14.92
CA HIS A 452 11.32 -11.95 -15.30
C HIS A 452 10.79 -10.67 -14.64
N GLU A 453 11.71 -9.73 -14.38
CA GLU A 453 11.36 -8.37 -13.93
C GLU A 453 10.56 -7.64 -15.02
N ASP A 454 10.92 -7.85 -16.28
CA ASP A 454 10.33 -7.18 -17.44
C ASP A 454 9.31 -8.08 -18.11
N LEU A 455 8.11 -7.54 -18.28
CA LEU A 455 7.01 -8.23 -18.95
C LEU A 455 6.31 -7.29 -19.92
N GLU A 456 5.95 -7.79 -21.11
CA GLU A 456 5.02 -7.10 -21.99
C GLU A 456 3.73 -7.91 -22.16
N ILE A 457 2.61 -7.22 -21.97
CA ILE A 457 1.25 -7.68 -22.26
C ILE A 457 0.83 -7.04 -23.58
N LEU A 458 0.58 -7.86 -24.59
CA LEU A 458 0.12 -7.42 -25.90
C LEU A 458 -1.36 -7.77 -26.08
N VAL A 459 -2.17 -6.74 -26.35
CA VAL A 459 -3.59 -6.89 -26.69
C VAL A 459 -3.81 -6.41 -28.11
N ARG A 460 -4.37 -7.26 -28.98
CA ARG A 460 -4.73 -6.89 -30.36
C ARG A 460 -6.24 -6.86 -30.48
N LEU A 461 -6.79 -5.74 -30.95
CA LEU A 461 -8.25 -5.57 -31.04
C LEU A 461 -8.83 -5.99 -32.40
N GLY A 462 -8.03 -5.96 -33.47
CA GLY A 462 -8.49 -6.30 -34.82
C GLY A 462 -9.53 -5.33 -35.40
N THR A 463 -9.59 -4.10 -34.89
CA THR A 463 -10.55 -3.05 -35.28
C THR A 463 -9.93 -1.91 -36.10
N GLY A 464 -8.60 -1.84 -36.22
CA GLY A 464 -7.92 -0.82 -37.02
C GLY A 464 -6.39 -0.99 -37.08
N ASN A 465 -5.66 0.12 -37.18
CA ASN A 465 -4.19 0.15 -37.31
C ASN A 465 -3.48 1.11 -36.34
N LYS A 466 -4.19 1.58 -35.32
CA LYS A 466 -3.66 2.46 -34.27
C LYS A 466 -3.22 1.65 -33.07
N GLU A 467 -2.30 2.21 -32.30
CA GLU A 467 -1.75 1.57 -31.11
C GLU A 467 -1.47 2.58 -30.00
N ALA A 468 -1.39 2.10 -28.76
CA ALA A 468 -0.91 2.86 -27.62
C ALA A 468 -0.14 1.94 -26.66
N THR A 469 0.84 2.53 -25.99
CA THR A 469 1.64 1.84 -24.96
C THR A 469 1.47 2.55 -23.61
N TYR A 470 1.39 1.75 -22.56
CA TYR A 470 1.30 2.19 -21.18
C TYR A 470 2.26 1.37 -20.31
N TRP A 471 2.85 1.96 -19.29
CA TRP A 471 3.76 1.28 -18.36
C TRP A 471 3.21 1.28 -16.94
N THR A 472 3.34 0.15 -16.26
CA THR A 472 2.89 -0.04 -14.88
C THR A 472 3.78 -1.04 -14.17
N CYS A 473 3.55 -1.23 -12.88
CA CYS A 473 4.18 -2.27 -12.09
C CYS A 473 3.14 -3.27 -11.57
N ASP A 474 3.59 -4.27 -10.84
CA ASP A 474 2.75 -5.16 -10.05
C ASP A 474 2.35 -4.53 -8.70
N TYR A 475 1.43 -5.18 -7.97
CA TYR A 475 1.13 -4.86 -6.57
C TYR A 475 1.72 -5.96 -5.70
N SER A 476 2.78 -5.63 -4.95
CA SER A 476 3.51 -6.58 -4.11
C SER A 476 3.12 -6.49 -2.63
N HIS A 477 3.57 -7.48 -1.85
CA HIS A 477 3.45 -7.46 -0.40
C HIS A 477 4.62 -6.69 0.24
N GLU A 478 4.44 -5.41 0.55
CA GLU A 478 5.05 -4.83 1.76
C GLU A 478 4.09 -4.97 2.95
N TYR A 479 3.57 -6.19 3.17
CA TYR A 479 2.74 -6.53 4.34
C TYR A 479 3.52 -7.46 5.28
N MET A 480 3.72 -7.02 6.52
CA MET A 480 4.38 -7.77 7.60
C MET A 480 3.72 -9.14 7.82
N VAL A 481 2.43 -9.28 7.53
CA VAL A 481 1.68 -10.55 7.62
C VAL A 481 2.31 -11.65 6.78
N GLU A 482 2.69 -11.36 5.52
CA GLU A 482 3.28 -12.36 4.63
C GLU A 482 4.79 -12.48 4.85
N LYS A 483 5.48 -11.35 5.07
CA LYS A 483 6.92 -11.32 5.36
C LYS A 483 7.28 -12.18 6.57
N TYR A 484 6.44 -12.15 7.60
CA TYR A 484 6.58 -12.93 8.83
C TYR A 484 5.61 -14.10 8.89
N ARG A 485 5.17 -14.66 7.75
CA ARG A 485 4.40 -15.90 7.76
C ARG A 485 5.32 -17.06 8.22
N PRO A 486 4.95 -17.84 9.25
CA PRO A 486 5.69 -19.03 9.66
C PRO A 486 6.02 -19.98 8.49
N ILE A 487 7.26 -20.48 8.47
CA ILE A 487 7.72 -21.44 7.46
C ILE A 487 7.76 -22.86 8.04
N PHE A 488 8.08 -22.97 9.33
CA PHE A 488 8.12 -24.24 10.07
C PHE A 488 6.99 -24.33 11.09
N LEU A 489 6.57 -25.56 11.42
CA LEU A 489 5.54 -25.79 12.44
C LEU A 489 5.95 -25.27 13.83
N ASP A 490 7.27 -25.21 14.11
CA ASP A 490 7.80 -24.66 15.36
C ASP A 490 7.60 -23.14 15.49
N ASP A 491 7.45 -22.44 14.37
CA ASP A 491 7.24 -20.99 14.33
C ASP A 491 5.75 -20.61 14.48
N VAL A 492 4.83 -21.58 14.43
CA VAL A 492 3.40 -21.34 14.59
C VAL A 492 3.08 -21.15 16.07
N VAL A 493 2.48 -20.01 16.40
CA VAL A 493 2.12 -19.66 17.78
C VAL A 493 0.67 -20.04 18.08
N GLY A 494 0.45 -20.70 19.22
CA GLY A 494 -0.86 -21.12 19.70
C GLY A 494 -1.27 -22.50 19.18
N ASN A 495 -2.44 -22.97 19.64
CA ASN A 495 -2.99 -24.29 19.30
C ASN A 495 -1.95 -25.44 19.45
N THR A 496 -1.16 -25.38 20.53
CA THR A 496 0.04 -26.22 20.73
C THR A 496 -0.22 -27.71 20.62
N GLU A 497 -1.32 -28.21 21.19
CA GLU A 497 -1.70 -29.62 21.08
C GLU A 497 -1.89 -30.05 19.62
N THR A 498 -2.56 -29.23 18.82
CA THR A 498 -2.79 -29.50 17.40
C THR A 498 -1.50 -29.42 16.60
N ILE A 499 -0.64 -28.44 16.91
CA ILE A 499 0.66 -28.29 16.27
C ILE A 499 1.57 -29.49 16.58
N GLU A 500 1.60 -29.99 17.81
CA GLU A 500 2.36 -31.20 18.17
C GLU A 500 1.85 -32.44 17.43
N ARG A 501 0.53 -32.58 17.27
CA ARG A 501 -0.04 -33.65 16.41
C ARG A 501 0.42 -33.52 14.96
N LEU A 502 0.46 -32.30 14.41
CA LEU A 502 0.97 -32.07 13.05
C LEU A 502 2.46 -32.40 12.93
N LYS A 503 3.28 -32.11 13.96
CA LYS A 503 4.71 -32.47 13.98
C LYS A 503 4.92 -33.98 13.99
N ILE A 504 4.12 -34.72 14.76
CA ILE A 504 4.15 -36.19 14.76
C ILE A 504 3.80 -36.72 13.36
N ILE A 505 2.74 -36.18 12.74
CA ILE A 505 2.37 -36.54 11.36
C ILE A 505 3.50 -36.22 10.37
N ALA A 506 4.16 -35.07 10.50
CA ALA A 506 5.29 -34.69 9.66
C ALA A 506 6.47 -35.67 9.78
N LYS A 507 6.74 -36.15 11.00
CA LYS A 507 7.80 -37.11 11.30
C LYS A 507 7.49 -38.50 10.76
N ASP A 508 6.29 -39.00 11.04
CA ASP A 508 5.85 -40.34 10.63
C ASP A 508 5.60 -40.44 9.13
N GLY A 509 5.31 -39.31 8.47
CA GLY A 509 5.16 -39.20 7.02
C GLY A 509 3.79 -39.64 6.48
N ASN A 510 3.05 -40.47 7.22
CA ASN A 510 1.73 -40.95 6.84
C ASN A 510 0.62 -40.02 7.35
N MET A 511 0.34 -38.97 6.59
CA MET A 511 -0.70 -38.00 6.89
C MET A 511 -2.11 -38.52 6.53
N PRO A 512 -3.10 -38.52 7.45
CA PRO A 512 -4.50 -38.74 7.09
C PRO A 512 -5.07 -37.54 6.33
N HIS A 513 -6.26 -37.66 5.72
CA HIS A 513 -6.96 -36.45 5.28
C HIS A 513 -7.29 -35.60 6.52
N VAL A 514 -7.10 -34.27 6.45
CA VAL A 514 -7.31 -33.37 7.59
C VAL A 514 -8.28 -32.26 7.24
N ILE A 515 -9.09 -31.87 8.22
CA ILE A 515 -9.87 -30.62 8.20
C ILE A 515 -9.36 -29.76 9.35
N ILE A 516 -8.79 -28.61 9.04
CA ILE A 516 -8.42 -27.60 10.01
C ILE A 516 -9.53 -26.55 10.06
N SER A 517 -10.23 -26.48 11.19
CA SER A 517 -11.37 -25.57 11.35
C SER A 517 -11.17 -24.62 12.52
N GLY A 518 -11.54 -23.35 12.34
CA GLY A 518 -11.51 -22.33 13.39
C GLY A 518 -11.59 -20.92 12.80
N MET A 519 -11.57 -19.90 13.65
CA MET A 519 -11.73 -18.50 13.24
C MET A 519 -10.63 -18.01 12.26
N PRO A 520 -10.87 -16.91 11.54
CA PRO A 520 -9.85 -16.25 10.71
C PRO A 520 -8.58 -15.89 11.50
N GLY A 521 -7.45 -15.81 10.79
CA GLY A 521 -6.22 -15.24 11.36
C GLY A 521 -5.49 -16.05 12.44
N ILE A 522 -5.93 -17.27 12.78
CA ILE A 522 -5.31 -18.13 13.80
C ILE A 522 -4.29 -19.15 13.26
N GLY A 523 -3.86 -19.02 12.01
CA GLY A 523 -2.78 -19.84 11.44
C GLY A 523 -3.19 -21.16 10.80
N LYS A 524 -4.45 -21.33 10.36
CA LYS A 524 -4.95 -22.56 9.71
C LYS A 524 -4.18 -22.90 8.43
N THR A 525 -4.25 -22.03 7.43
CA THR A 525 -3.57 -22.20 6.13
C THR A 525 -2.06 -22.31 6.33
N THR A 526 -1.50 -21.44 7.17
CA THR A 526 -0.07 -21.46 7.54
C THR A 526 0.37 -22.83 8.06
N SER A 527 -0.42 -23.45 8.95
CA SER A 527 -0.05 -24.74 9.54
C SER A 527 -0.07 -25.87 8.52
N VAL A 528 -1.04 -25.86 7.58
CA VAL A 528 -1.07 -26.83 6.47
C VAL A 528 0.13 -26.65 5.55
N LEU A 529 0.48 -25.42 5.21
CA LEU A 529 1.63 -25.12 4.36
C LEU A 529 2.96 -25.52 5.03
N CYS A 530 3.11 -25.27 6.32
CA CYS A 530 4.29 -25.70 7.10
C CYS A 530 4.40 -27.22 7.14
N LEU A 531 3.28 -27.92 7.40
CA LEU A 531 3.21 -29.37 7.38
C LEU A 531 3.61 -29.94 6.01
N ALA A 532 3.07 -29.38 4.93
CA ALA A 532 3.34 -29.79 3.57
C ALA A 532 4.83 -29.64 3.21
N ARG A 533 5.46 -28.53 3.61
CA ARG A 533 6.92 -28.32 3.42
C ARG A 533 7.75 -29.34 4.18
N GLN A 534 7.42 -29.63 5.43
CA GLN A 534 8.12 -30.65 6.22
C GLN A 534 7.88 -32.08 5.70
N LEU A 535 6.70 -32.36 5.14
CA LEU A 535 6.36 -33.66 4.56
C LEU A 535 6.98 -33.90 3.18
N LEU A 536 7.22 -32.87 2.37
CA LEU A 536 7.60 -33.07 0.97
C LEU A 536 8.98 -32.52 0.63
N GLY A 537 9.54 -31.62 1.46
CA GLY A 537 10.86 -31.04 1.24
C GLY A 537 10.99 -30.48 -0.17
N ASP A 538 12.02 -30.92 -0.90
CA ASP A 538 12.29 -30.49 -2.27
C ASP A 538 11.17 -30.85 -3.27
N ALA A 539 10.41 -31.91 -2.99
CA ALA A 539 9.28 -32.34 -3.83
C ALA A 539 8.01 -31.49 -3.64
N TYR A 540 8.02 -30.49 -2.75
CA TYR A 540 6.86 -29.64 -2.47
C TYR A 540 6.22 -29.06 -3.72
N LYS A 541 7.01 -28.50 -4.65
CA LYS A 541 6.50 -27.84 -5.86
C LYS A 541 5.75 -28.79 -6.80
N GLU A 542 6.16 -30.05 -6.86
CA GLU A 542 5.57 -31.03 -7.78
C GLU A 542 4.45 -31.86 -7.15
N ALA A 543 4.46 -31.97 -5.81
CA ALA A 543 3.61 -32.86 -5.03
C ALA A 543 2.56 -32.14 -4.17
N VAL A 544 2.49 -30.80 -4.22
CA VAL A 544 1.43 -30.01 -3.57
C VAL A 544 0.58 -29.30 -4.62
N LEU A 545 -0.74 -29.40 -4.49
CA LEU A 545 -1.71 -28.56 -5.20
C LEU A 545 -2.46 -27.71 -4.18
N GLU A 546 -2.23 -26.40 -4.18
CA GLU A 546 -2.94 -25.43 -3.35
C GLU A 546 -4.02 -24.75 -4.19
N LEU A 547 -5.27 -24.77 -3.72
CA LEU A 547 -6.39 -24.07 -4.32
C LEU A 547 -7.13 -23.27 -3.26
N ASN A 548 -7.55 -22.05 -3.61
CA ASN A 548 -8.49 -21.28 -2.81
C ASN A 548 -9.92 -21.53 -3.31
N ALA A 549 -10.77 -22.09 -2.46
CA ALA A 549 -12.11 -22.52 -2.85
C ALA A 549 -13.09 -21.36 -3.07
N SER A 550 -12.82 -20.15 -2.57
CA SER A 550 -13.64 -18.97 -2.85
C SER A 550 -13.44 -18.42 -4.26
N ASP A 551 -12.24 -18.58 -4.83
CA ASP A 551 -11.91 -18.18 -6.19
C ASP A 551 -12.33 -19.26 -7.20
N GLU A 552 -12.12 -20.53 -6.88
CA GLU A 552 -12.35 -21.68 -7.77
C GLU A 552 -13.66 -22.43 -7.47
N ARG A 553 -14.80 -21.70 -7.48
CA ARG A 553 -16.13 -22.20 -7.04
C ARG A 553 -16.76 -23.28 -7.93
N GLY A 554 -16.24 -23.47 -9.15
CA GLY A 554 -16.86 -24.32 -10.17
C GLY A 554 -16.68 -25.82 -9.92
N ILE A 555 -17.76 -26.60 -10.06
CA ILE A 555 -17.74 -28.08 -9.98
C ILE A 555 -16.68 -28.67 -10.93
N ASP A 556 -16.48 -28.04 -12.09
CA ASP A 556 -15.60 -28.53 -13.15
C ASP A 556 -14.13 -28.30 -12.84
N VAL A 557 -13.77 -27.21 -12.15
CA VAL A 557 -12.38 -26.94 -11.72
C VAL A 557 -11.97 -27.97 -10.67
N VAL A 558 -12.83 -28.18 -9.67
CA VAL A 558 -12.67 -29.19 -8.63
C VAL A 558 -12.63 -30.60 -9.22
N ARG A 559 -13.47 -30.89 -10.22
CA ARG A 559 -13.54 -32.22 -10.84
C ARG A 559 -12.36 -32.52 -11.76
N ASN A 560 -11.88 -31.55 -12.55
CA ASN A 560 -10.86 -31.80 -13.56
C ASN A 560 -9.45 -31.59 -13.02
N ARG A 561 -9.20 -30.49 -12.30
CA ARG A 561 -7.85 -30.13 -11.82
C ARG A 561 -7.38 -31.04 -10.69
N ILE A 562 -8.22 -31.21 -9.66
CA ILE A 562 -7.88 -32.06 -8.51
C ILE A 562 -7.81 -33.52 -8.92
N LYS A 563 -8.70 -33.99 -9.80
CA LYS A 563 -8.65 -35.36 -10.32
C LYS A 563 -7.41 -35.58 -11.19
N GLY A 564 -7.09 -34.65 -12.09
CA GLY A 564 -5.88 -34.72 -12.91
C GLY A 564 -4.61 -34.76 -12.05
N PHE A 565 -4.54 -33.90 -11.03
CA PHE A 565 -3.44 -33.93 -10.07
C PHE A 565 -3.39 -35.23 -9.25
N ALA A 566 -4.55 -35.75 -8.82
CA ALA A 566 -4.63 -37.02 -8.11
C ALA A 566 -4.17 -38.21 -8.99
N GLN A 567 -4.38 -38.14 -10.30
CA GLN A 567 -3.93 -39.14 -11.28
C GLN A 567 -2.44 -39.03 -11.65
N LYS A 568 -1.87 -37.82 -11.60
CA LYS A 568 -0.45 -37.58 -11.93
C LYS A 568 0.47 -38.46 -11.07
N LYS A 569 1.34 -39.26 -11.68
CA LYS A 569 2.35 -40.03 -10.92
C LYS A 569 3.50 -39.10 -10.52
N VAL A 570 3.80 -39.06 -9.22
CA VAL A 570 4.93 -38.32 -8.66
C VAL A 570 5.70 -39.30 -7.77
N THR A 571 7.01 -39.40 -7.97
CA THR A 571 7.87 -40.29 -7.19
C THR A 571 8.22 -39.60 -5.87
N LEU A 572 7.70 -40.14 -4.77
CA LEU A 572 7.93 -39.61 -3.42
C LEU A 572 8.66 -40.64 -2.55
N PRO A 573 9.36 -40.20 -1.49
CA PRO A 573 9.95 -41.10 -0.50
C PRO A 573 8.89 -42.03 0.13
N ALA A 574 9.33 -43.19 0.61
CA ALA A 574 8.43 -44.18 1.19
C ALA A 574 7.54 -43.58 2.30
N GLY A 575 6.23 -43.84 2.23
CA GLY A 575 5.24 -43.34 3.18
C GLY A 575 4.74 -41.92 2.94
N ARG A 576 5.34 -41.15 2.00
CA ARG A 576 4.90 -39.80 1.64
C ARG A 576 3.88 -39.84 0.50
N HIS A 577 2.93 -38.90 0.55
CA HIS A 577 1.81 -38.81 -0.40
C HIS A 577 1.75 -37.41 -0.99
N LYS A 578 1.22 -37.26 -2.20
CA LYS A 578 0.89 -35.93 -2.74
C LYS A 578 -0.16 -35.26 -1.85
N LEU A 579 -0.18 -33.95 -1.81
CA LEU A 579 -1.09 -33.18 -0.97
C LEU A 579 -1.93 -32.21 -1.80
N VAL A 580 -3.25 -32.23 -1.59
CA VAL A 580 -4.16 -31.21 -2.09
C VAL A 580 -4.60 -30.35 -0.91
N ILE A 581 -4.28 -29.06 -0.96
CA ILE A 581 -4.64 -28.06 0.05
C ILE A 581 -5.80 -27.24 -0.51
N LEU A 582 -6.91 -27.23 0.22
CA LEU A 582 -8.11 -26.48 -0.12
C LEU A 582 -8.36 -25.44 0.97
N ASP A 583 -8.00 -24.19 0.70
CA ASP A 583 -8.30 -23.08 1.61
C ASP A 583 -9.74 -22.59 1.41
N GLU A 584 -10.33 -22.04 2.46
CA GLU A 584 -11.73 -21.62 2.52
C GLU A 584 -12.73 -22.68 2.01
N ALA A 585 -12.48 -23.96 2.35
CA ALA A 585 -13.26 -25.08 1.84
C ALA A 585 -14.76 -25.00 2.19
N ASP A 586 -15.14 -24.23 3.20
CA ASP A 586 -16.53 -23.92 3.56
C ASP A 586 -17.25 -22.99 2.57
N SER A 587 -16.52 -22.39 1.63
CA SER A 587 -17.06 -21.61 0.49
C SER A 587 -17.41 -22.50 -0.70
N MET A 588 -17.05 -23.78 -0.70
CA MET A 588 -17.39 -24.71 -1.77
C MET A 588 -18.88 -25.07 -1.79
N THR A 589 -19.46 -25.16 -2.99
CA THR A 589 -20.82 -25.68 -3.14
C THR A 589 -20.89 -27.16 -2.71
N SER A 590 -22.03 -27.58 -2.17
CA SER A 590 -22.25 -28.98 -1.77
C SER A 590 -22.02 -29.95 -2.93
N GLY A 591 -22.35 -29.55 -4.16
CA GLY A 591 -22.10 -30.35 -5.36
C GLY A 591 -20.61 -30.58 -5.62
N ALA A 592 -19.78 -29.55 -5.47
CA ALA A 592 -18.33 -29.67 -5.64
C ALA A 592 -17.70 -30.56 -4.55
N GLN A 593 -18.18 -30.42 -3.31
CA GLN A 593 -17.75 -31.28 -2.21
C GLN A 593 -18.14 -32.75 -2.43
N GLN A 594 -19.34 -33.02 -2.95
CA GLN A 594 -19.75 -34.39 -3.32
C GLN A 594 -18.88 -34.98 -4.43
N ALA A 595 -18.47 -34.16 -5.41
CA ALA A 595 -17.56 -34.59 -6.47
C ALA A 595 -16.17 -34.98 -5.94
N LEU A 596 -15.68 -34.30 -4.89
CA LEU A 596 -14.39 -34.61 -4.25
C LEU A 596 -14.38 -35.95 -3.53
N ARG A 597 -15.50 -36.34 -2.92
CA ARG A 597 -15.60 -37.56 -2.11
C ARG A 597 -15.03 -38.78 -2.83
N ARG A 598 -15.46 -39.02 -4.07
CA ARG A 598 -15.03 -40.18 -4.85
C ARG A 598 -13.53 -40.13 -5.18
N THR A 599 -13.01 -38.94 -5.47
CA THR A 599 -11.58 -38.74 -5.74
C THR A 599 -10.74 -39.02 -4.49
N MET A 600 -11.18 -38.57 -3.31
CA MET A 600 -10.50 -38.86 -2.05
C MET A 600 -10.46 -40.36 -1.75
N GLU A 601 -11.54 -41.10 -2.01
CA GLU A 601 -11.59 -42.54 -1.81
C GLU A 601 -10.65 -43.29 -2.76
N ILE A 602 -10.75 -43.03 -4.07
CA ILE A 602 -10.00 -43.74 -5.12
C ILE A 602 -8.48 -43.52 -4.98
N TYR A 603 -8.06 -42.29 -4.68
CA TYR A 603 -6.64 -41.91 -4.68
C TYR A 603 -6.04 -41.77 -3.28
N SER A 604 -6.71 -42.28 -2.24
CA SER A 604 -6.25 -42.22 -0.84
C SER A 604 -4.84 -42.81 -0.62
N ASN A 605 -4.44 -43.80 -1.42
CA ASN A 605 -3.10 -44.42 -1.36
C ASN A 605 -1.98 -43.54 -1.92
N THR A 606 -2.29 -42.50 -2.71
CA THR A 606 -1.28 -41.67 -3.40
C THR A 606 -1.42 -40.18 -3.10
N THR A 607 -2.60 -39.74 -2.67
CA THR A 607 -2.97 -38.33 -2.52
C THR A 607 -3.75 -38.12 -1.23
N ARG A 608 -3.29 -37.18 -0.41
CA ARG A 608 -3.94 -36.70 0.82
C ARG A 608 -4.54 -35.33 0.60
N PHE A 609 -5.50 -34.98 1.45
CA PHE A 609 -6.27 -33.75 1.34
C PHE A 609 -6.23 -33.02 2.67
N ALA A 610 -6.01 -31.71 2.62
CA ALA A 610 -6.03 -30.83 3.75
C ALA A 610 -6.98 -29.66 3.48
N PHE A 611 -8.08 -29.62 4.22
CA PHE A 611 -9.09 -28.58 4.10
C PHE A 611 -8.85 -27.55 5.21
N ALA A 612 -8.73 -26.27 4.87
CA ALA A 612 -8.80 -25.18 5.83
C ALA A 612 -10.18 -24.51 5.69
N CYS A 613 -10.91 -24.37 6.79
CA CYS A 613 -12.24 -23.75 6.77
C CYS A 613 -12.53 -22.95 8.04
N ASN A 614 -13.42 -21.97 7.95
CA ASN A 614 -13.86 -21.26 9.16
C ASN A 614 -14.94 -22.05 9.90
N GLN A 615 -15.84 -22.67 9.15
CA GLN A 615 -17.00 -23.38 9.67
C GLN A 615 -17.01 -24.85 9.22
N SER A 616 -16.67 -25.78 10.12
CA SER A 616 -16.66 -27.21 9.79
C SER A 616 -18.03 -27.77 9.40
N ASN A 617 -19.12 -27.19 9.89
CA ASN A 617 -20.49 -27.63 9.59
C ASN A 617 -20.95 -27.31 8.14
N LYS A 618 -20.24 -26.43 7.43
CA LYS A 618 -20.45 -26.19 5.99
C LYS A 618 -19.76 -27.23 5.10
N ILE A 619 -18.90 -28.07 5.66
CA ILE A 619 -18.34 -29.23 4.97
C ILE A 619 -19.34 -30.37 5.07
N ILE A 620 -19.64 -31.05 3.96
CA ILE A 620 -20.59 -32.17 3.95
C ILE A 620 -20.10 -33.32 4.86
N GLU A 621 -21.02 -33.97 5.55
CA GLU A 621 -20.73 -35.11 6.44
C GLU A 621 -19.89 -36.21 5.76
N PRO A 622 -20.09 -36.56 4.47
CA PRO A 622 -19.27 -37.58 3.80
C PRO A 622 -17.79 -37.23 3.71
N LEU A 623 -17.42 -35.95 3.67
CA LEU A 623 -16.01 -35.54 3.70
C LEU A 623 -15.49 -35.51 5.14
N GLN A 624 -16.29 -35.00 6.09
CA GLN A 624 -15.93 -34.96 7.50
C GLN A 624 -15.62 -36.36 8.06
N SER A 625 -16.43 -37.37 7.73
CA SER A 625 -16.23 -38.75 8.19
C SER A 625 -14.94 -39.42 7.69
N ARG A 626 -14.26 -38.83 6.70
CA ARG A 626 -13.00 -39.33 6.10
C ARG A 626 -11.78 -38.50 6.51
N CYS A 627 -11.96 -37.45 7.30
CA CYS A 627 -10.90 -36.53 7.70
C CYS A 627 -10.73 -36.49 9.22
N ALA A 628 -9.48 -36.36 9.67
CA ALA A 628 -9.19 -35.95 11.03
C ALA A 628 -9.51 -34.46 11.19
N ILE A 629 -10.47 -34.15 12.07
CA ILE A 629 -10.88 -32.77 12.33
C ILE A 629 -9.99 -32.18 13.43
N LEU A 630 -9.20 -31.18 13.04
CA LEU A 630 -8.33 -30.41 13.92
C LEU A 630 -8.98 -29.04 14.16
N ARG A 631 -9.42 -28.81 15.40
CA ARG A 631 -10.07 -27.55 15.79
C ARG A 631 -9.03 -26.59 16.34
N TYR A 632 -9.00 -25.38 15.77
CA TYR A 632 -8.19 -24.28 16.26
C TYR A 632 -9.05 -23.35 17.09
N ALA A 633 -8.55 -23.01 18.28
CA ALA A 633 -9.11 -21.99 19.14
C ALA A 633 -8.49 -20.62 18.82
N ARG A 634 -9.15 -19.56 19.31
CA ARG A 634 -8.58 -18.21 19.33
C ARG A 634 -7.24 -18.22 20.06
N LEU A 635 -6.32 -17.39 19.60
CA LEU A 635 -5.04 -17.20 20.27
C LEU A 635 -5.27 -16.44 21.58
N THR A 636 -4.51 -16.82 22.61
CA THR A 636 -4.51 -16.07 23.86
C THR A 636 -3.72 -14.78 23.72
N ASP A 637 -4.02 -13.78 24.55
CA ASP A 637 -3.32 -12.50 24.56
C ASP A 637 -1.79 -12.68 24.65
N ALA A 638 -1.33 -13.57 25.52
CA ALA A 638 0.09 -13.90 25.67
C ALA A 638 0.71 -14.47 24.38
N GLN A 639 -0.05 -15.26 23.60
CA GLN A 639 0.40 -15.81 22.33
C GLN A 639 0.49 -14.72 21.25
N VAL A 640 -0.48 -13.80 21.20
CA VAL A 640 -0.46 -12.65 20.29
C VAL A 640 0.73 -11.75 20.60
N VAL A 641 0.92 -11.38 21.88
CA VAL A 641 2.06 -10.59 22.35
C VAL A 641 3.38 -11.23 21.97
N LYS A 642 3.55 -12.54 22.22
CA LYS A 642 4.79 -13.25 21.89
C LYS A 642 5.17 -13.08 20.42
N ARG A 643 4.21 -13.18 19.49
CA ARG A 643 4.49 -13.02 18.06
C ARG A 643 4.72 -11.57 17.67
N LEU A 644 3.94 -10.64 18.20
CA LEU A 644 4.12 -9.22 17.94
C LEU A 644 5.51 -8.74 18.40
N MET A 645 5.98 -9.18 19.56
CA MET A 645 7.32 -8.86 20.06
C MET A 645 8.43 -9.31 19.11
N GLN A 646 8.33 -10.51 18.54
CA GLN A 646 9.30 -11.00 17.54
C GLN A 646 9.36 -10.09 16.31
N ILE A 647 8.21 -9.62 15.84
CA ILE A 647 8.11 -8.72 14.67
C ILE A 647 8.63 -7.32 15.04
N ILE A 648 8.26 -6.81 16.23
CA ILE A 648 8.72 -5.52 16.75
C ILE A 648 10.24 -5.48 16.86
N GLU A 649 10.87 -6.54 17.38
CA GLU A 649 12.32 -6.65 17.48
C GLU A 649 12.99 -6.72 16.11
N ALA A 650 12.44 -7.50 15.17
CA ALA A 650 12.97 -7.66 13.83
C ALA A 650 12.89 -6.36 13.01
N GLU A 651 11.78 -5.62 13.13
CA GLU A 651 11.53 -4.35 12.43
C GLU A 651 12.03 -3.12 13.20
N LYS A 652 12.51 -3.29 14.44
CA LYS A 652 12.94 -2.22 15.36
C LYS A 652 11.87 -1.16 15.58
N VAL A 653 10.63 -1.60 15.77
CA VAL A 653 9.47 -0.73 16.00
C VAL A 653 9.53 -0.14 17.41
N GLN A 654 9.30 1.17 17.54
CA GLN A 654 9.13 1.80 18.85
C GLN A 654 7.68 1.68 19.31
N TYR A 655 7.49 1.23 20.56
CA TYR A 655 6.17 0.96 21.12
C TYR A 655 6.12 1.32 22.62
N SER A 656 4.90 1.45 23.14
CA SER A 656 4.60 1.50 24.57
C SER A 656 3.73 0.31 25.01
N ASP A 657 3.75 -0.01 26.30
CA ASP A 657 2.99 -1.13 26.85
C ASP A 657 1.47 -0.98 26.64
N ASP A 658 0.96 0.26 26.71
CA ASP A 658 -0.44 0.57 26.39
C ASP A 658 -0.76 0.40 24.89
N GLY A 659 0.20 0.68 23.99
CA GLY A 659 0.06 0.43 22.56
C GLY A 659 -0.01 -1.06 22.24
N LEU A 660 0.83 -1.86 22.88
CA LEU A 660 0.80 -3.32 22.73
C LEU A 660 -0.51 -3.91 23.29
N ALA A 661 -0.97 -3.44 24.43
CA ALA A 661 -2.27 -3.83 24.99
C ALA A 661 -3.44 -3.46 24.06
N ALA A 662 -3.40 -2.27 23.44
CA ALA A 662 -4.40 -1.85 22.46
C ALA A 662 -4.41 -2.71 21.19
N LEU A 663 -3.23 -3.11 20.69
CA LEU A 663 -3.12 -4.04 19.55
C LEU A 663 -3.75 -5.40 19.86
N VAL A 664 -3.48 -5.93 21.05
CA VAL A 664 -4.05 -7.22 21.50
C VAL A 664 -5.57 -7.11 21.68
N PHE A 665 -6.03 -6.03 22.32
CA PHE A 665 -7.46 -5.78 22.52
C PHE A 665 -8.22 -5.66 21.20
N SER A 666 -7.66 -4.96 20.22
CA SER A 666 -8.28 -4.78 18.90
C SER A 666 -8.25 -6.03 18.02
N ALA A 667 -7.26 -6.91 18.23
CA ALA A 667 -7.08 -8.12 17.42
C ALA A 667 -8.01 -9.28 17.81
N GLU A 668 -8.53 -9.32 19.03
CA GLU A 668 -9.44 -10.37 19.52
C GLU A 668 -8.98 -11.84 19.29
N GLY A 669 -7.66 -12.06 19.27
CA GLY A 669 -7.05 -13.36 19.01
C GLY A 669 -6.80 -13.67 17.53
N ASP A 670 -7.09 -12.74 16.61
CA ASP A 670 -6.69 -12.78 15.19
C ASP A 670 -5.26 -12.21 15.02
N MET A 671 -4.30 -13.09 14.73
CA MET A 671 -2.91 -12.68 14.54
C MET A 671 -2.71 -11.78 13.32
N ARG A 672 -3.44 -12.04 12.24
CA ARG A 672 -3.34 -11.28 10.99
C ARG A 672 -3.76 -9.83 11.24
N GLN A 673 -4.88 -9.63 11.94
CA GLN A 673 -5.36 -8.32 12.33
C GLN A 673 -4.37 -7.61 13.27
N ALA A 674 -3.82 -8.32 14.25
CA ALA A 674 -2.83 -7.74 15.17
C ALA A 674 -1.59 -7.19 14.43
N ILE A 675 -1.06 -7.96 13.47
CA ILE A 675 0.10 -7.57 12.66
C ILE A 675 -0.24 -6.42 11.72
N ASN A 676 -1.43 -6.45 11.09
CA ASN A 676 -1.90 -5.35 10.24
C ASN A 676 -2.05 -4.05 11.01
N ASN A 677 -2.60 -4.11 12.22
CA ASN A 677 -2.74 -2.94 13.09
C ASN A 677 -1.36 -2.43 13.52
N LEU A 678 -0.44 -3.32 13.92
CA LEU A 678 0.94 -2.96 14.26
C LEU A 678 1.62 -2.21 13.10
N GLN A 679 1.56 -2.78 11.90
CA GLN A 679 2.15 -2.18 10.70
C GLN A 679 1.51 -0.83 10.39
N SER A 680 0.18 -0.76 10.38
CA SER A 680 -0.55 0.46 10.02
C SER A 680 -0.29 1.59 11.02
N THR A 681 -0.25 1.27 12.32
CA THR A 681 0.08 2.24 13.37
C THR A 681 1.53 2.70 13.26
N PHE A 682 2.49 1.79 13.03
CA PHE A 682 3.89 2.18 12.89
C PHE A 682 4.14 2.97 11.60
N ALA A 683 3.57 2.57 10.48
CA ALA A 683 3.69 3.29 9.21
C ALA A 683 3.04 4.69 9.28
N GLY A 684 1.91 4.82 9.98
CA GLY A 684 1.21 6.09 10.11
C GLY A 684 1.84 7.07 11.11
N PHE A 685 2.36 6.57 12.24
CA PHE A 685 2.77 7.41 13.38
C PHE A 685 4.23 7.23 13.82
N GLY A 686 4.93 6.21 13.34
CA GLY A 686 6.31 5.87 13.76
C GLY A 686 6.44 5.33 15.19
N PHE A 687 5.41 5.51 16.03
CA PHE A 687 5.36 5.05 17.41
C PHE A 687 4.01 4.40 17.72
N VAL A 688 4.07 3.20 18.30
CA VAL A 688 2.88 2.41 18.64
C VAL A 688 2.45 2.71 20.08
N SER A 689 1.49 3.61 20.24
CA SER A 689 0.81 3.93 21.51
C SER A 689 -0.67 3.56 21.47
N GLY A 690 -1.33 3.45 22.62
CA GLY A 690 -2.75 3.10 22.69
C GLY A 690 -3.62 4.07 21.90
N ASP A 691 -3.38 5.37 22.04
CA ASP A 691 -4.09 6.41 21.29
C ASP A 691 -3.90 6.28 19.77
N ASN A 692 -2.69 5.97 19.31
CA ASN A 692 -2.41 5.83 17.88
C ASN A 692 -3.04 4.55 17.32
N VAL A 693 -3.05 3.46 18.10
CA VAL A 693 -3.70 2.21 17.69
C VAL A 693 -5.21 2.42 17.54
N PHE A 694 -5.88 3.01 18.53
CA PHE A 694 -7.33 3.24 18.46
C PHE A 694 -7.75 4.24 17.37
N LYS A 695 -6.87 5.20 17.01
CA LYS A 695 -7.08 6.08 15.85
C LYS A 695 -7.00 5.36 14.51
N VAL A 696 -6.17 4.31 14.40
CA VAL A 696 -6.02 3.53 13.16
C VAL A 696 -7.10 2.48 13.01
N VAL A 697 -7.47 1.83 14.11
CA VAL A 697 -8.51 0.79 14.14
C VAL A 697 -9.92 1.39 14.06
N ASP A 698 -10.05 2.69 14.33
CA ASP A 698 -11.32 3.43 14.34
C ASP A 698 -12.37 2.79 15.26
N SER A 699 -11.98 2.57 16.52
CA SER A 699 -12.86 1.96 17.52
C SER A 699 -12.92 2.79 18.81
N PRO A 700 -14.08 2.83 19.50
CA PRO A 700 -14.23 3.59 20.73
C PRO A 700 -13.21 3.20 21.80
N HIS A 701 -12.58 4.20 22.42
CA HIS A 701 -11.58 3.96 23.46
C HIS A 701 -12.20 3.22 24.67
N PRO A 702 -11.65 2.06 25.10
CA PRO A 702 -12.25 1.23 26.16
C PRO A 702 -12.50 1.97 27.47
N ILE A 703 -11.61 2.89 27.85
CA ILE A 703 -11.74 3.72 29.07
C ILE A 703 -13.01 4.58 29.03
N LYS A 704 -13.35 5.19 27.89
CA LYS A 704 -14.57 6.02 27.76
C LYS A 704 -15.82 5.15 27.90
N VAL A 705 -15.81 3.98 27.27
CA VAL A 705 -16.91 3.01 27.36
C VAL A 705 -17.05 2.45 28.78
N GLN A 706 -15.94 2.21 29.47
CA GLN A 706 -15.94 1.77 30.87
C GLN A 706 -16.51 2.85 31.80
N ALA A 707 -16.17 4.13 31.58
CA ALA A 707 -16.74 5.24 32.32
C ALA A 707 -18.26 5.35 32.10
N MET A 708 -18.72 5.20 30.86
CA MET A 708 -20.15 5.16 30.54
C MET A 708 -20.87 4.00 31.24
N LEU A 709 -20.33 2.78 31.19
CA LEU A 709 -20.93 1.61 31.87
C LEU A 709 -20.92 1.75 33.39
N LYS A 710 -19.90 2.41 33.96
CA LYS A 710 -19.84 2.74 35.38
C LYS A 710 -20.94 3.74 35.76
N ALA A 711 -21.13 4.79 34.98
CA ALA A 711 -22.23 5.74 35.16
C ALA A 711 -23.61 5.04 35.07
N CYS A 712 -23.76 4.08 34.16
CA CYS A 712 -24.96 3.24 34.11
C CYS A 712 -25.16 2.44 35.40
N TYR A 713 -24.10 1.82 35.91
CA TYR A 713 -24.15 1.04 37.15
C TYR A 713 -24.51 1.89 38.38
N GLU A 714 -24.06 3.14 38.42
CA GLU A 714 -24.37 4.12 39.47
C GLU A 714 -25.75 4.77 39.30
N GLY A 715 -26.47 4.47 38.20
CA GLY A 715 -27.78 5.03 37.90
C GLY A 715 -27.76 6.48 37.42
N ASN A 716 -26.60 6.99 36.99
CA ASN A 716 -26.45 8.34 36.43
C ASN A 716 -26.69 8.35 34.92
N VAL A 717 -27.97 8.46 34.55
CA VAL A 717 -28.42 8.40 33.14
C VAL A 717 -27.85 9.55 32.31
N GLU A 718 -27.81 10.76 32.85
CA GLU A 718 -27.37 11.96 32.12
C GLU A 718 -25.89 11.85 31.72
N SER A 719 -25.02 11.52 32.67
CA SER A 719 -23.59 11.34 32.40
C SER A 719 -23.30 10.20 31.42
N ALA A 720 -24.06 9.10 31.50
CA ALA A 720 -23.92 7.98 30.57
C ALA A 720 -24.37 8.36 29.14
N LEU A 721 -25.47 9.12 29.00
CA LEU A 721 -25.97 9.59 27.71
C LEU A 721 -25.05 10.65 27.09
N ASP A 722 -24.44 11.52 27.89
CA ASP A 722 -23.48 12.51 27.38
C ASP A 722 -22.21 11.83 26.86
N THR A 723 -21.71 10.82 27.57
CA THR A 723 -20.58 10.01 27.08
C THR A 723 -20.94 9.25 25.80
N LEU A 724 -22.16 8.72 25.69
CA LEU A 724 -22.66 8.09 24.47
C LEU A 724 -22.75 9.08 23.29
N ARG A 725 -23.25 10.30 23.54
CA ARG A 725 -23.32 11.37 22.53
C ARG A 725 -21.93 11.78 22.07
N GLU A 726 -20.98 11.92 22.98
CA GLU A 726 -19.59 12.23 22.61
C GLU A 726 -19.02 11.16 21.67
N LEU A 727 -19.24 9.87 21.95
CA LEU A 727 -18.82 8.79 21.05
C LEU A 727 -19.55 8.85 19.70
N TRP A 728 -20.84 9.19 19.70
CA TRP A 728 -21.63 9.32 18.48
C TRP A 728 -21.18 10.50 17.61
N ASP A 729 -20.90 11.66 18.21
CA ASP A 729 -20.49 12.88 17.52
C ASP A 729 -19.07 12.77 16.95
N LEU A 730 -18.24 11.89 17.53
CA LEU A 730 -16.95 11.50 16.96
C LEU A 730 -17.07 10.62 15.70
N GLY A 731 -18.29 10.19 15.35
CA GLY A 731 -18.57 9.45 14.12
C GLY A 731 -18.52 7.93 14.24
N TYR A 732 -18.38 7.38 15.45
CA TYR A 732 -18.37 5.94 15.65
C TYR A 732 -19.73 5.31 15.29
N SER A 733 -19.70 4.17 14.59
CA SER A 733 -20.92 3.47 14.23
C SER A 733 -21.63 2.88 15.45
N SER A 734 -22.94 2.71 15.35
CA SER A 734 -23.73 2.08 16.42
C SER A 734 -23.26 0.66 16.75
N HIS A 735 -22.75 -0.04 15.75
CA HIS A 735 -22.20 -1.38 15.87
C HIS A 735 -20.88 -1.39 16.67
N ASP A 736 -20.00 -0.42 16.44
CA ASP A 736 -18.70 -0.36 17.13
C ASP A 736 -18.86 0.03 18.60
N ILE A 737 -19.79 0.94 18.88
CA ILE A 737 -20.15 1.34 20.24
C ILE A 737 -20.71 0.13 21.01
N ILE A 738 -21.74 -0.55 20.48
CA ILE A 738 -22.38 -1.67 21.19
C ILE A 738 -21.45 -2.89 21.33
N SER A 739 -20.62 -3.17 20.33
CA SER A 739 -19.62 -4.24 20.37
C SER A 739 -18.56 -3.95 21.42
N THR A 740 -18.09 -2.70 21.52
CA THR A 740 -17.13 -2.30 22.56
C THR A 740 -17.77 -2.35 23.95
N MET A 741 -19.02 -1.91 24.11
CA MET A 741 -19.76 -2.04 25.37
C MET A 741 -19.80 -3.49 25.85
N PHE A 742 -20.10 -4.44 24.95
CA PHE A 742 -20.13 -5.86 25.27
C PHE A 742 -18.76 -6.38 25.73
N ARG A 743 -17.67 -6.02 25.03
CA ARG A 743 -16.29 -6.42 25.40
C ARG A 743 -15.87 -5.88 26.76
N VAL A 744 -16.09 -4.58 26.99
CA VAL A 744 -15.71 -3.92 28.24
C VAL A 744 -16.52 -4.49 29.41
N THR A 745 -17.83 -4.72 29.24
CA THR A 745 -18.68 -5.29 30.30
C THR A 745 -18.18 -6.65 30.78
N LYS A 746 -17.70 -7.52 29.88
CA LYS A 746 -17.18 -8.85 30.23
C LYS A 746 -15.94 -8.81 31.10
N THR A 747 -15.10 -7.79 30.93
CA THR A 747 -13.78 -7.70 31.58
C THR A 747 -13.76 -6.70 32.74
N MET A 748 -14.85 -5.95 32.94
CA MET A 748 -14.95 -4.90 33.94
C MET A 748 -15.01 -5.49 35.37
N PRO A 749 -14.01 -5.22 36.24
CA PRO A 749 -13.94 -5.82 37.58
C PRO A 749 -14.90 -5.18 38.59
N THR A 750 -15.41 -3.98 38.32
CA THR A 750 -16.25 -3.21 39.25
C THR A 750 -17.71 -3.66 39.33
N LEU A 751 -18.14 -4.52 38.41
CA LEU A 751 -19.52 -5.03 38.36
C LEU A 751 -19.62 -6.36 39.13
N SER A 752 -20.72 -6.56 39.86
CA SER A 752 -21.04 -7.88 40.41
C SER A 752 -21.36 -8.87 39.28
N GLU A 753 -21.13 -10.18 39.46
CA GLU A 753 -21.44 -11.19 38.44
C GLU A 753 -22.92 -11.15 38.02
N HIS A 754 -23.83 -10.92 38.97
CA HIS A 754 -25.26 -10.76 38.67
C HIS A 754 -25.51 -9.54 37.76
N SER A 755 -24.93 -8.39 38.11
CA SER A 755 -25.07 -7.16 37.32
C SER A 755 -24.42 -7.27 35.94
N LYS A 756 -23.28 -7.98 35.81
CA LYS A 756 -22.65 -8.25 34.51
C LYS A 756 -23.57 -9.04 33.60
N LEU A 757 -24.23 -10.09 34.12
CA LEU A 757 -25.15 -10.90 33.33
C LEU A 757 -26.35 -10.09 32.84
N GLU A 758 -26.95 -9.27 33.71
CA GLU A 758 -28.06 -8.40 33.31
C GLU A 758 -27.63 -7.33 32.30
N PHE A 759 -26.44 -6.74 32.47
CA PHE A 759 -25.90 -5.78 31.51
C PHE A 759 -25.63 -6.43 30.15
N ILE A 760 -25.01 -7.61 30.14
CA ILE A 760 -24.75 -8.39 28.92
C ILE A 760 -26.06 -8.75 28.22
N LYS A 761 -27.12 -9.10 28.97
CA LYS A 761 -28.45 -9.40 28.43
C LYS A 761 -29.02 -8.21 27.66
N GLU A 762 -29.05 -7.03 28.28
CA GLU A 762 -29.60 -5.81 27.67
C GLU A 762 -28.76 -5.30 26.49
N ILE A 763 -27.43 -5.37 26.61
CA ILE A 763 -26.50 -5.06 25.50
C ILE A 763 -26.73 -6.04 24.34
N GLY A 764 -26.89 -7.34 24.63
CA GLY A 764 -27.15 -8.38 23.64
C GLY A 764 -28.45 -8.16 22.87
N PHE A 765 -29.56 -7.87 23.56
CA PHE A 765 -30.83 -7.55 22.90
C PHE A 765 -30.75 -6.29 22.03
N THR A 766 -30.01 -5.28 22.49
CA THR A 766 -29.79 -4.06 21.71
C THR A 766 -28.94 -4.35 20.48
N HIS A 767 -27.89 -5.16 20.63
CA HIS A 767 -27.02 -5.56 19.53
C HIS A 767 -27.78 -6.33 18.46
N MET A 768 -28.67 -7.27 18.84
CA MET A 768 -29.54 -7.97 17.88
C MET A 768 -30.41 -7.00 17.06
N LYS A 769 -31.05 -6.03 17.72
CA LYS A 769 -31.87 -5.00 17.04
C LYS A 769 -31.07 -4.10 16.10
N ILE A 770 -29.81 -3.82 16.46
CA ILE A 770 -28.88 -3.08 15.59
C ILE A 770 -28.53 -3.91 14.34
N LEU A 771 -28.31 -5.22 14.49
CA LEU A 771 -28.07 -6.14 13.37
C LEU A 771 -29.31 -6.35 12.48
N GLU A 772 -30.52 -6.21 13.03
CA GLU A 772 -31.78 -6.18 12.27
C GLU A 772 -32.00 -4.87 11.49
N GLY A 773 -31.11 -3.88 11.64
CA GLY A 773 -31.10 -2.63 10.87
C GLY A 773 -31.50 -1.37 11.63
N VAL A 774 -31.84 -1.46 12.93
CA VAL A 774 -32.22 -0.29 13.75
C VAL A 774 -30.98 0.37 14.36
N GLN A 775 -30.26 1.12 13.54
CA GLN A 775 -28.94 1.70 13.86
C GLN A 775 -29.00 3.16 14.31
N THR A 776 -29.92 3.52 15.20
CA THR A 776 -30.14 4.91 15.62
C THR A 776 -29.52 5.21 16.98
N LEU A 777 -29.15 6.47 17.21
CA LEU A 777 -28.74 6.96 18.53
C LEU A 777 -29.82 6.71 19.60
N LEU A 778 -31.10 6.73 19.21
CA LEU A 778 -32.23 6.43 20.08
C LEU A 778 -32.17 4.97 20.60
N GLN A 779 -31.78 4.03 19.74
CA GLN A 779 -31.66 2.62 20.11
C GLN A 779 -30.56 2.40 21.16
N LEU A 780 -29.41 3.05 20.98
CA LEU A 780 -28.31 3.04 21.96
C LEU A 780 -28.68 3.78 23.25
N SER A 781 -29.33 4.93 23.15
CA SER A 781 -29.81 5.69 24.29
C SER A 781 -30.81 4.87 25.11
N GLY A 782 -31.68 4.12 24.43
CA GLY A 782 -32.60 3.18 25.06
C GLY A 782 -31.87 2.02 25.75
N CYS A 783 -30.75 1.55 25.22
CA CYS A 783 -29.89 0.57 25.89
C CYS A 783 -29.30 1.16 27.18
N VAL A 784 -28.68 2.34 27.11
CA VAL A 784 -28.12 3.04 28.28
C VAL A 784 -29.20 3.23 29.36
N ALA A 785 -30.39 3.69 28.99
CA ALA A 785 -31.50 3.85 29.93
C ALA A 785 -31.93 2.52 30.59
N ARG A 786 -32.00 1.42 29.83
CA ARG A 786 -32.31 0.07 30.37
C ARG A 786 -31.22 -0.41 31.33
N LEU A 787 -29.95 -0.15 31.02
CA LEU A 787 -28.83 -0.48 31.91
C LEU A 787 -28.90 0.28 33.24
N CYS A 788 -29.18 1.59 33.19
CA CYS A 788 -29.35 2.40 34.40
C CYS A 788 -30.53 1.93 35.25
N LYS A 789 -31.64 1.55 34.61
CA LYS A 789 -32.86 1.10 35.31
C LYS A 789 -32.62 -0.09 36.24
N LEU A 790 -31.65 -0.94 35.93
CA LEU A 790 -31.35 -2.15 36.73
C LEU A 790 -30.95 -1.83 38.17
N ASN A 791 -30.33 -0.67 38.40
CA ASN A 791 -29.79 -0.28 39.71
C ASN A 791 -30.42 0.99 40.32
N ILE A 792 -31.38 1.62 39.62
CA ILE A 792 -32.10 2.78 40.15
C ILE A 792 -33.22 2.32 41.08
N ASP A 793 -33.37 2.98 42.23
CA ASP A 793 -34.48 2.76 43.18
C ASP A 793 -35.84 2.89 42.45
N PRO A 794 -36.69 1.85 42.44
CA PRO A 794 -38.01 1.86 41.81
C PRO A 794 -38.88 3.06 42.21
N LYS A 795 -38.71 3.58 43.44
CA LYS A 795 -39.46 4.74 43.95
C LYS A 795 -39.17 6.03 43.19
N LYS A 796 -38.03 6.15 42.50
CA LYS A 796 -37.69 7.31 41.67
C LYS A 796 -38.47 7.37 40.35
N PHE A 797 -39.16 6.28 39.98
CA PHE A 797 -39.98 6.21 38.76
C PHE A 797 -41.49 6.27 39.03
N GLU A 798 -41.91 6.40 40.29
CA GLU A 798 -43.30 6.68 40.62
C GLU A 798 -43.63 8.10 40.15
N THR A 799 -44.45 8.21 39.10
CA THR A 799 -45.08 9.48 38.74
C THR A 799 -45.91 9.93 39.93
N LYS A 800 -45.56 11.07 40.52
CA LYS A 800 -46.45 11.75 41.49
C LYS A 800 -47.77 12.00 40.76
N VAL A 801 -48.78 11.18 41.09
CA VAL A 801 -50.16 11.32 40.61
C VAL A 801 -50.73 12.64 41.13
#